data_AF-A0A7D9H4Z6-F1
#
_entry.id   AF-A0A7D9H4Z6-F1
#
_cell.length_a   1.000
_cell.length_b   1.000
_cell.length_c   1.000
_cell.angle_alpha   90.00
_cell.angle_beta   90.00
_cell.angle_gamma   90.00
#
_symmetry.space_group_name_H-M   'P 1'
#
loop_
_entity.id
_entity.type
_entity.pdbx_description
1 polymer ?
#
loop_
_entity_poly.entity_id
_entity_poly.type
_entity_poly.pdbx_seq_one_letter_code
_entity_poly.pdbx_strand_id
1 'polypeptide(L)'
;MTISEFYPLPVSEIREKYYPNLANQTYLDHAGTTVYSSLTLDKIHQKLSKTLLANPHSLSSASRDTASLVEETRYKILSIFHVDPAEYDIVFSLNATHAIKIAASLIQDAAESSFNYYYNINCHTSLIGLRTLAAKYATFDDISSFEPVEDKDGKHPALNFVSWTGQSNFNGQKFPLGWCKEFRRRLDHCYTLYDASALSTSDPPDLSDANSSPDFVVMSFYKIFGMPDIGALILRRSTAKQLVEKRRYFGGGTIDALTIEEPFCRRSKQLHQSLEDGTIPIHAILELSVAIDSHYQIFGSFNSIRLHTDEIRKYAICKLKQLKYGNTGRRMLQIYDWPGAKHGPIIAFSLLSQAGDPIGYYGFGKLASARNISLRTGTLCNIGGIQKFLDRTNEDIRQDYEKGHKCGDILDIIDGKPTGVIRVSFGAMTMTSEIDTLVKFITEYLKDSNLNIEKGNPGEKQELVVKSLTVYPIKSCPGYRIPEGRKWKLTKHGFEFDRSFVLLDLLTQKPLLLKNNPRMALLDCRVDPEKHMLYVRDKRGGNKLWVSTNIRRYKTKQMGDFIAISERKMVKFFSDVMSIGCTLAGFVTEKQMQNKTAFLLVNERSMRQVSKDDSLISRFRANIVVDSAHPYIEDKLSVLTDMDSGVVLKKRCKCDRCYMITVSDKGSRDPSLLVELSKERKQKGKVYFGVNIDVENVGYRYMRVGDRIVGEE
;
A
#
# COMPACT_ATOMS: atom_id res chain seq x y z
N MET A 1 20.83 14.85 26.94
CA MET A 1 20.38 13.50 27.34
C MET A 1 20.57 12.59 26.15
N THR A 2 21.39 11.56 26.29
CA THR A 2 21.40 10.45 25.32
C THR A 2 20.03 9.78 25.36
N ILE A 3 19.53 9.30 24.23
CA ILE A 3 18.18 8.69 24.03
C ILE A 3 17.99 7.38 24.84
N SER A 4 18.86 7.08 25.82
CA SER A 4 19.21 5.71 26.20
C SER A 4 18.53 5.11 27.43
N GLU A 5 17.55 5.73 28.10
CA GLU A 5 17.06 5.21 29.40
C GLU A 5 15.54 5.25 29.63
N PHE A 6 14.72 5.10 28.59
CA PHE A 6 13.26 5.02 28.78
C PHE A 6 12.76 3.60 29.09
N TYR A 7 13.52 2.58 28.70
CA TYR A 7 13.11 1.18 28.75
C TYR A 7 13.90 0.36 29.77
N PRO A 8 13.39 -0.80 30.19
CA PRO A 8 14.13 -1.72 31.07
C PRO A 8 15.48 -2.20 30.51
N LEU A 9 15.62 -2.23 29.19
CA LEU A 9 16.85 -2.57 28.47
C LEU A 9 17.10 -1.53 27.37
N PRO A 10 18.36 -1.30 26.95
CA PRO A 10 18.65 -0.48 25.78
C PRO A 10 17.87 -0.95 24.55
N VAL A 11 17.36 -0.01 23.74
CA VAL A 11 16.53 -0.34 22.56
C VAL A 11 17.27 -1.24 21.55
N SER A 12 18.60 -1.14 21.48
CA SER A 12 19.44 -2.02 20.65
C SER A 12 19.37 -3.48 21.12
N GLU A 13 19.45 -3.72 22.43
CA GLU A 13 19.33 -5.07 23.01
C GLU A 13 17.89 -5.59 22.88
N ILE A 14 16.88 -4.73 23.05
CA ILE A 14 15.48 -5.08 22.79
C ILE A 14 15.30 -5.55 21.36
N ARG A 15 15.85 -4.84 20.38
CA ARG A 15 15.76 -5.22 18.97
C ARG A 15 16.43 -6.54 18.67
N GLU A 16 17.67 -6.72 19.14
CA GLU A 16 18.42 -7.96 18.92
C GLU A 16 17.70 -9.17 19.51
N LYS A 17 17.19 -9.04 20.74
CA LYS A 17 16.56 -10.14 21.48
C LYS A 17 15.15 -10.45 21.00
N TYR A 18 14.32 -9.44 20.75
CA TYR A 18 12.88 -9.60 20.57
C TYR A 18 12.36 -9.31 19.16
N TYR A 19 13.20 -8.73 18.28
CA TYR A 19 12.80 -8.36 16.91
C TYR A 19 13.81 -8.84 15.85
N PRO A 20 14.11 -10.17 15.79
CA PRO A 20 15.04 -10.71 14.79
C PRO A 20 14.54 -10.51 13.34
N ASN A 21 13.23 -10.37 13.15
CA ASN A 21 12.61 -10.03 11.87
C ASN A 21 12.98 -8.61 11.34
N LEU A 22 13.60 -7.77 12.17
CA LEU A 22 14.08 -6.43 11.81
C LEU A 22 15.60 -6.35 11.60
N ALA A 23 16.35 -7.46 11.70
CA ALA A 23 17.82 -7.44 11.70
C ALA A 23 18.44 -6.80 10.44
N ASN A 24 17.80 -6.99 9.27
CA ASN A 24 18.31 -6.52 7.97
C ASN A 24 17.38 -5.48 7.32
N GLN A 25 16.58 -4.78 8.11
CA GLN A 25 15.54 -3.90 7.61
C GLN A 25 15.43 -2.62 8.44
N THR A 26 15.43 -1.49 7.74
CA THR A 26 15.03 -0.19 8.33
C THR A 26 13.52 -0.09 8.22
N TYR A 27 12.80 -0.22 9.33
CA TYR A 27 11.35 -0.25 9.33
C TYR A 27 10.76 1.05 9.87
N LEU A 28 10.11 1.82 9.00
CA LEU A 28 9.58 3.16 9.28
C LEU A 28 8.09 3.27 8.88
N ASP A 29 7.33 2.16 8.91
CA ASP A 29 5.88 2.12 8.60
C ASP A 29 5.02 1.65 9.79
N HIS A 30 5.45 1.96 11.02
CA HIS A 30 4.74 1.59 12.25
C HIS A 30 3.30 2.13 12.35
N ALA A 31 2.95 3.24 11.69
CA ALA A 31 1.59 3.76 11.66
C ALA A 31 0.63 2.94 10.77
N GLY A 32 1.17 2.20 9.79
CA GLY A 32 0.40 1.26 8.98
C GLY A 32 0.12 -0.02 9.77
N THR A 33 1.19 -0.67 10.23
CA THR A 33 1.17 -1.86 11.08
C THR A 33 2.50 -1.89 11.83
N THR A 34 2.48 -2.13 13.12
CA THR A 34 3.74 -2.33 13.86
C THR A 34 4.17 -3.79 13.81
N VAL A 35 5.35 -4.09 14.34
CA VAL A 35 5.95 -5.44 14.29
C VAL A 35 5.73 -6.15 15.61
N TYR A 36 5.27 -7.40 15.56
CA TYR A 36 5.14 -8.25 16.75
C TYR A 36 6.52 -8.74 17.24
N SER A 37 6.62 -9.05 18.53
CA SER A 37 7.86 -9.55 19.13
C SER A 37 7.95 -11.08 19.07
N SER A 38 9.17 -11.63 19.00
CA SER A 38 9.38 -13.09 19.16
C SER A 38 8.92 -13.58 20.53
N LEU A 39 9.08 -12.78 21.59
CA LEU A 39 8.59 -13.10 22.94
C LEU A 39 7.07 -13.35 22.95
N THR A 40 6.31 -12.52 22.23
CA THR A 40 4.86 -12.68 22.09
C THR A 40 4.54 -14.02 21.43
N LEU A 41 5.23 -14.38 20.35
CA LEU A 41 5.03 -15.66 19.66
C LEU A 41 5.35 -16.86 20.55
N ASP A 42 6.48 -16.83 21.25
CA ASP A 42 6.90 -17.93 22.13
C ASP A 42 5.88 -18.16 23.25
N LYS A 43 5.39 -17.08 23.88
CA LYS A 43 4.37 -17.16 24.92
C LYS A 43 3.01 -17.60 24.37
N ILE A 44 2.61 -17.15 23.18
CA ILE A 44 1.38 -17.62 22.52
C ILE A 44 1.48 -19.12 22.28
N HIS A 45 2.58 -19.60 21.71
CA HIS A 45 2.80 -21.02 21.47
C HIS A 45 2.73 -21.83 22.76
N GLN A 46 3.39 -21.38 23.82
CA GLN A 46 3.38 -22.03 25.13
C GLN A 46 1.97 -22.11 25.72
N LYS A 47 1.19 -21.02 25.62
CA LYS A 47 -0.17 -20.93 26.20
C LYS A 47 -1.16 -21.77 25.39
N LEU A 48 -1.19 -21.63 24.06
CA LEU A 48 -2.08 -22.42 23.19
C LEU A 48 -1.80 -23.92 23.25
N SER A 49 -0.53 -24.34 23.41
CA SER A 49 -0.20 -25.77 23.49
C SER A 49 -0.65 -26.43 24.80
N LYS A 50 -1.01 -25.64 25.82
CA LYS A 50 -1.35 -26.13 27.17
C LYS A 50 -2.77 -25.79 27.61
N THR A 51 -3.46 -24.91 26.90
CA THR A 51 -4.81 -24.43 27.26
C THR A 51 -5.85 -25.01 26.32
N LEU A 52 -6.83 -25.75 26.86
CA LEU A 52 -8.02 -26.15 26.13
C LEU A 52 -8.99 -24.97 26.04
N LEU A 53 -9.02 -24.30 24.89
CA LEU A 53 -10.01 -23.26 24.60
C LEU A 53 -11.31 -23.88 24.10
N ALA A 54 -12.41 -23.61 24.77
CA ALA A 54 -13.74 -24.11 24.42
C ALA A 54 -14.69 -22.95 24.11
N ASN A 55 -15.87 -23.26 23.55
CA ASN A 55 -16.90 -22.25 23.36
C ASN A 55 -17.29 -21.63 24.72
N PRO A 56 -17.15 -20.31 24.92
CA PRO A 56 -17.38 -19.66 26.22
C PRO A 56 -18.86 -19.72 26.66
N HIS A 57 -19.79 -20.05 25.77
CA HIS A 57 -21.21 -20.17 26.08
C HIS A 57 -21.64 -21.57 26.55
N SER A 58 -20.74 -22.56 26.60
CA SER A 58 -21.05 -23.90 27.12
C SER A 58 -20.81 -24.00 28.63
N LEU A 59 -21.36 -25.03 29.27
CA LEU A 59 -21.29 -25.23 30.74
C LEU A 59 -20.04 -25.96 31.23
N SER A 60 -19.12 -26.33 30.33
CA SER A 60 -17.92 -27.09 30.68
C SER A 60 -16.93 -26.27 31.52
N SER A 61 -16.02 -26.94 32.24
CA SER A 61 -14.92 -26.25 32.94
C SER A 61 -14.06 -25.44 31.97
N ALA A 62 -13.66 -26.03 30.85
CA ALA A 62 -12.88 -25.36 29.81
C ALA A 62 -13.58 -24.12 29.24
N SER A 63 -14.92 -24.15 29.14
CA SER A 63 -15.73 -23.01 28.71
C SER A 63 -15.71 -21.88 29.73
N ARG A 64 -15.81 -22.20 31.03
CA ARG A 64 -15.68 -21.21 32.10
C ARG A 64 -14.28 -20.59 32.14
N ASP A 65 -13.23 -21.40 32.00
CA ASP A 65 -11.85 -20.91 31.96
C ASP A 65 -11.63 -19.99 30.76
N THR A 66 -12.21 -20.34 29.60
CA THR A 66 -12.19 -19.48 28.41
C THR A 66 -12.93 -18.16 28.65
N ALA A 67 -14.10 -18.19 29.29
CA ALA A 67 -14.84 -16.98 29.64
C ALA A 67 -14.05 -16.10 30.63
N SER A 68 -13.42 -16.67 31.65
CA SER A 68 -12.56 -15.93 32.58
C SER A 68 -11.37 -15.27 31.89
N LEU A 69 -10.73 -15.95 30.94
CA LEU A 69 -9.65 -15.38 30.13
C LEU A 69 -10.11 -14.19 29.28
N VAL A 70 -11.29 -14.30 28.67
CA VAL A 70 -11.90 -13.21 27.90
C VAL A 70 -12.11 -11.99 28.81
N GLU A 71 -12.72 -12.18 29.98
CA GLU A 71 -12.97 -11.10 30.93
C GLU A 71 -11.68 -10.48 31.48
N GLU A 72 -10.67 -11.29 31.82
CA GLU A 72 -9.34 -10.80 32.23
C GLU A 72 -8.74 -9.90 31.13
N THR A 73 -8.89 -10.31 29.87
CA THR A 73 -8.38 -9.54 28.73
C THR A 73 -9.13 -8.22 28.55
N ARG A 74 -10.45 -8.17 28.80
CA ARG A 74 -11.20 -6.90 28.83
C ARG A 74 -10.63 -5.96 29.88
N TYR A 75 -10.40 -6.43 31.10
CA TYR A 75 -9.82 -5.61 32.17
C TYR A 75 -8.42 -5.10 31.83
N LYS A 76 -7.57 -5.92 31.21
CA LYS A 76 -6.25 -5.48 30.71
C LYS A 76 -6.39 -4.34 29.71
N ILE A 77 -7.33 -4.43 28.79
CA ILE A 77 -7.58 -3.35 27.82
C ILE A 77 -8.07 -2.10 28.54
N LEU A 78 -9.09 -2.20 29.40
CA LEU A 78 -9.63 -1.05 30.13
C LEU A 78 -8.54 -0.34 30.95
N SER A 79 -7.61 -1.11 31.55
CA SER A 79 -6.47 -0.56 32.28
C SER A 79 -5.50 0.24 31.39
N ILE A 80 -5.29 -0.14 30.13
CA ILE A 80 -4.43 0.61 29.19
C ILE A 80 -4.98 2.03 28.93
N PHE A 81 -6.30 2.16 28.94
CA PHE A 81 -7.01 3.42 28.67
C PHE A 81 -7.47 4.13 29.95
N HIS A 82 -7.06 3.64 31.14
CA HIS A 82 -7.48 4.15 32.45
C HIS A 82 -9.01 4.29 32.60
N VAL A 83 -9.75 3.34 32.04
CA VAL A 83 -11.22 3.35 32.01
C VAL A 83 -11.80 2.74 33.28
N ASP A 84 -12.80 3.40 33.88
CA ASP A 84 -13.62 2.80 34.93
C ASP A 84 -14.64 1.80 34.33
N PRO A 85 -14.58 0.49 34.66
CA PRO A 85 -15.52 -0.52 34.18
C PRO A 85 -16.97 -0.29 34.67
N ALA A 86 -17.19 0.55 35.69
CA ALA A 86 -18.52 0.96 36.13
C ALA A 86 -19.19 1.96 35.18
N GLU A 87 -18.40 2.78 34.49
CA GLU A 87 -18.88 3.81 33.55
C GLU A 87 -18.88 3.32 32.09
N TYR A 88 -17.97 2.41 31.75
CA TYR A 88 -17.74 1.95 30.39
C TYR A 88 -17.80 0.42 30.28
N ASP A 89 -18.14 -0.05 29.09
CA ASP A 89 -18.01 -1.44 28.67
C ASP A 89 -17.08 -1.53 27.46
N ILE A 90 -16.66 -2.75 27.11
CA ILE A 90 -15.81 -3.00 25.95
C ILE A 90 -16.35 -4.14 25.12
N VAL A 91 -16.41 -3.94 23.81
CA VAL A 91 -16.84 -4.91 22.80
C VAL A 91 -15.66 -5.26 21.90
N PHE A 92 -15.39 -6.55 21.74
CA PHE A 92 -14.44 -7.03 20.75
C PHE A 92 -14.98 -6.85 19.34
N SER A 93 -14.11 -6.48 18.41
CA SER A 93 -14.45 -6.25 17.00
C SER A 93 -13.34 -6.77 16.10
N LEU A 94 -13.61 -6.95 14.81
CA LEU A 94 -12.57 -7.40 13.86
C LEU A 94 -11.42 -6.38 13.74
N ASN A 95 -11.70 -5.09 13.90
CA ASN A 95 -10.76 -3.97 13.88
C ASN A 95 -11.54 -2.66 14.15
N ALA A 96 -10.85 -1.52 14.22
CA ALA A 96 -11.46 -0.21 14.39
C ALA A 96 -12.55 0.12 13.34
N THR A 97 -12.41 -0.34 12.09
CA THR A 97 -13.44 -0.10 11.06
C THR A 97 -14.72 -0.87 11.36
N HIS A 98 -14.62 -2.09 11.89
CA HIS A 98 -15.78 -2.83 12.37
C HIS A 98 -16.43 -2.15 13.58
N ALA A 99 -15.64 -1.71 14.56
CA ALA A 99 -16.13 -0.95 15.72
C ALA A 99 -16.88 0.34 15.31
N ILE A 100 -16.35 1.09 14.33
CA ILE A 100 -16.99 2.27 13.75
C ILE A 100 -18.36 1.92 13.15
N LYS A 101 -18.46 0.80 12.43
CA LYS A 101 -19.73 0.34 11.85
C LYS A 101 -20.75 -0.05 12.92
N ILE A 102 -20.33 -0.70 14.00
CA ILE A 102 -21.20 -1.02 15.14
C ILE A 102 -21.77 0.27 15.72
N ALA A 103 -20.91 1.25 16.06
CA ALA A 103 -21.36 2.53 16.61
C ALA A 103 -22.31 3.27 15.65
N ALA A 104 -21.99 3.33 14.35
CA ALA A 104 -22.85 3.96 13.37
C ALA A 104 -24.21 3.26 13.20
N SER A 105 -24.24 1.92 13.25
CA SER A 105 -25.49 1.15 13.20
C SER A 105 -26.37 1.46 14.42
N LEU A 106 -25.79 1.61 15.60
CA LEU A 106 -26.52 1.97 16.82
C LEU A 106 -27.15 3.37 16.70
N ILE A 107 -26.41 4.34 16.17
CA ILE A 107 -26.94 5.69 15.92
C ILE A 107 -28.05 5.66 14.86
N GLN A 108 -27.85 4.92 13.77
CA GLN A 108 -28.84 4.84 12.69
C GLN A 108 -30.14 4.20 13.15
N ASP A 109 -30.06 3.11 13.92
CA ASP A 109 -31.23 2.45 14.48
C ASP A 109 -31.95 3.37 15.48
N ALA A 110 -31.20 4.09 16.32
CA ALA A 110 -31.77 4.99 17.31
C ALA A 110 -32.43 6.25 16.71
N ALA A 111 -31.95 6.71 15.55
CA ALA A 111 -32.46 7.86 14.85
C ALA A 111 -33.70 7.57 13.98
N GLU A 112 -34.10 6.30 13.86
CA GLU A 112 -35.26 5.77 13.13
C GLU A 112 -35.26 6.00 11.60
N SER A 113 -34.62 7.06 11.09
CA SER A 113 -34.50 7.39 9.67
C SER A 113 -33.13 7.97 9.26
N SER A 114 -32.58 8.96 9.97
CA SER A 114 -31.29 9.59 9.62
C SER A 114 -30.70 10.42 10.76
N PHE A 115 -29.41 10.77 10.69
CA PHE A 115 -28.69 11.60 11.68
C PHE A 115 -27.82 12.67 10.99
N ASN A 116 -27.43 13.70 11.74
CA ASN A 116 -26.41 14.68 11.29
C ASN A 116 -25.01 14.19 11.66
N TYR A 117 -24.06 14.32 10.74
CA TYR A 117 -22.69 13.85 10.96
C TYR A 117 -21.63 14.93 10.83
N TYR A 118 -20.81 15.09 11.87
CA TYR A 118 -19.70 16.03 11.89
C TYR A 118 -18.40 15.26 12.05
N TYR A 119 -17.40 15.53 11.20
CA TYR A 119 -16.13 14.83 11.30
C TYR A 119 -14.91 15.72 11.06
N ASN A 120 -13.83 15.44 11.78
CA ASN A 120 -12.58 16.17 11.61
C ASN A 120 -11.94 15.85 10.24
N ILE A 121 -11.33 16.83 9.57
CA ILE A 121 -10.67 16.62 8.27
C ILE A 121 -9.48 15.65 8.33
N ASN A 122 -8.90 15.42 9.51
CA ASN A 122 -7.78 14.49 9.73
C ASN A 122 -8.23 13.06 10.03
N CYS A 123 -9.54 12.79 9.94
CA CYS A 123 -10.07 11.46 10.12
C CYS A 123 -9.57 10.49 9.03
N HIS A 124 -9.31 9.26 9.45
CA HIS A 124 -9.06 8.16 8.52
C HIS A 124 -10.29 7.92 7.63
N THR A 125 -10.08 7.39 6.42
CA THR A 125 -11.17 7.13 5.43
C THR A 125 -12.34 6.33 6.02
N SER A 126 -12.09 5.47 7.02
CA SER A 126 -13.13 4.71 7.72
C SER A 126 -14.18 5.58 8.42
N LEU A 127 -13.79 6.73 8.98
CA LEU A 127 -14.71 7.70 9.58
C LEU A 127 -15.34 8.61 8.53
N ILE A 128 -14.59 8.97 7.49
CA ILE A 128 -15.14 9.77 6.37
C ILE A 128 -16.31 9.02 5.71
N GLY A 129 -16.20 7.69 5.58
CA GLY A 129 -17.23 6.84 5.01
C GLY A 129 -18.60 6.95 5.71
N LEU A 130 -18.64 7.27 7.02
CA LEU A 130 -19.90 7.43 7.75
C LEU A 130 -20.79 8.54 7.19
N ARG A 131 -20.21 9.52 6.49
CA ARG A 131 -20.99 10.60 5.86
C ARG A 131 -22.03 10.09 4.87
N THR A 132 -21.83 8.90 4.29
CA THR A 132 -22.79 8.31 3.33
C THR A 132 -24.02 7.73 4.02
N LEU A 133 -24.02 7.62 5.35
CA LEU A 133 -25.15 7.16 6.16
C LEU A 133 -25.95 8.32 6.77
N ALA A 134 -25.40 9.54 6.73
CA ALA A 134 -25.96 10.73 7.35
C ALA A 134 -26.91 11.47 6.39
N ALA A 135 -27.93 12.15 6.94
CA ALA A 135 -28.79 13.04 6.14
C ALA A 135 -28.05 14.31 5.73
N LYS A 136 -27.34 14.93 6.68
CA LYS A 136 -26.48 16.09 6.47
C LYS A 136 -25.12 15.80 7.09
N TYR A 137 -24.07 16.32 6.49
CA TYR A 137 -22.73 16.24 7.06
C TYR A 137 -21.94 17.52 6.88
N ALA A 138 -21.05 17.80 7.83
CA ALA A 138 -20.10 18.89 7.77
C ALA A 138 -18.74 18.47 8.31
N THR A 139 -17.68 19.15 7.87
CA THR A 139 -16.32 18.92 8.33
C THR A 139 -15.83 20.07 9.19
N PHE A 140 -14.96 19.78 10.14
CA PHE A 140 -14.26 20.80 10.91
C PHE A 140 -12.76 20.49 10.99
N ASP A 141 -11.95 21.52 11.15
CA ASP A 141 -10.50 21.40 11.33
C ASP A 141 -10.13 21.48 12.80
N ASP A 142 -10.66 22.50 13.48
CA ASP A 142 -10.54 22.75 14.91
C ASP A 142 -11.92 23.07 15.49
N ILE A 143 -12.09 22.85 16.80
CA ILE A 143 -13.37 23.13 17.46
C ILE A 143 -13.76 24.62 17.47
N SER A 144 -12.79 25.52 17.36
CA SER A 144 -13.05 26.96 17.19
C SER A 144 -13.78 27.26 15.87
N SER A 145 -13.47 26.50 14.81
CA SER A 145 -14.10 26.58 13.49
C SER A 145 -15.40 25.79 13.36
N PHE A 146 -15.84 25.13 14.43
CA PHE A 146 -17.02 24.26 14.37
C PHE A 146 -18.31 25.08 14.38
N GLU A 147 -19.10 24.92 13.31
CA GLU A 147 -20.44 25.47 13.17
C GLU A 147 -21.45 24.34 12.91
N PRO A 148 -22.54 24.24 13.70
CA PRO A 148 -23.63 23.32 13.41
C PRO A 148 -24.29 23.62 12.06
N VAL A 149 -24.78 22.59 11.37
CA VAL A 149 -25.52 22.81 10.12
C VAL A 149 -26.88 23.43 10.44
N GLU A 150 -27.16 24.62 9.87
CA GLU A 150 -28.46 25.30 10.02
C GLU A 150 -29.62 24.44 9.49
N ASP A 151 -30.72 24.44 10.24
CA ASP A 151 -31.97 23.84 9.81
C ASP A 151 -32.95 24.89 9.31
N LYS A 152 -33.04 25.02 7.99
CA LYS A 152 -33.97 25.94 7.33
C LYS A 152 -35.38 25.36 7.22
N ASP A 153 -35.56 24.07 7.47
CA ASP A 153 -36.81 23.34 7.21
C ASP A 153 -37.54 22.86 8.49
N GLY A 154 -36.96 23.11 9.68
CA GLY A 154 -37.56 22.77 10.98
C GLY A 154 -37.76 21.27 11.23
N LYS A 155 -37.08 20.41 10.46
CA LYS A 155 -37.13 18.94 10.53
C LYS A 155 -35.72 18.41 10.77
N HIS A 156 -35.17 18.68 11.94
CA HIS A 156 -33.92 18.04 12.34
C HIS A 156 -34.07 16.52 12.38
N PRO A 157 -33.09 15.74 11.88
CA PRO A 157 -32.89 14.41 12.44
C PRO A 157 -32.54 14.54 13.93
N ALA A 158 -33.15 13.72 14.77
CA ALA A 158 -33.12 13.89 16.22
C ALA A 158 -31.71 13.73 16.86
N LEU A 159 -30.73 13.19 16.14
CA LEU A 159 -29.41 12.85 16.69
C LEU A 159 -28.27 13.52 15.92
N ASN A 160 -27.29 14.02 16.67
CA ASN A 160 -26.03 14.52 16.15
C ASN A 160 -24.91 13.51 16.46
N PHE A 161 -24.11 13.15 15.47
CA PHE A 161 -22.98 12.25 15.63
C PHE A 161 -21.68 12.95 15.22
N VAL A 162 -20.72 13.00 16.13
CA VAL A 162 -19.46 13.72 15.92
C VAL A 162 -18.29 12.75 16.03
N SER A 163 -17.35 12.81 15.08
CA SER A 163 -16.13 11.99 15.15
C SER A 163 -14.84 12.77 14.91
N TRP A 164 -13.79 12.37 15.62
CA TRP A 164 -12.44 12.81 15.37
C TRP A 164 -11.43 11.72 15.73
N THR A 165 -10.19 11.85 15.27
CA THR A 165 -9.12 10.92 15.62
C THR A 165 -8.25 11.52 16.73
N GLY A 166 -7.68 10.68 17.58
CA GLY A 166 -6.67 11.14 18.54
C GLY A 166 -5.33 11.50 17.93
N GLN A 167 -5.02 10.92 16.77
CA GLN A 167 -3.79 11.20 16.05
C GLN A 167 -3.98 11.04 14.54
N SER A 168 -3.62 12.06 13.77
CA SER A 168 -3.64 12.01 12.30
C SER A 168 -2.73 10.90 11.79
N ASN A 169 -3.28 10.01 10.95
CA ASN A 169 -2.48 8.97 10.27
C ASN A 169 -1.53 9.56 9.21
N PHE A 170 -1.72 10.83 8.86
CA PHE A 170 -0.92 11.56 7.87
C PHE A 170 0.41 12.03 8.46
N ASN A 171 0.39 12.96 9.42
CA ASN A 171 1.59 13.59 9.99
C ASN A 171 1.73 13.41 11.51
N GLY A 172 0.84 12.67 12.14
CA GLY A 172 0.89 12.44 13.58
C GLY A 172 0.38 13.58 14.44
N GLN A 173 -0.26 14.63 13.88
CA GLN A 173 -0.90 15.66 14.71
C GLN A 173 -1.87 15.02 15.72
N LYS A 174 -1.76 15.38 17.00
CA LYS A 174 -2.63 14.90 18.08
C LYS A 174 -3.82 15.84 18.28
N PHE A 175 -4.99 15.28 18.53
CA PHE A 175 -6.21 16.03 18.82
C PHE A 175 -6.77 15.66 20.20
N PRO A 176 -7.28 16.65 20.95
CA PRO A 176 -7.64 16.46 22.35
C PRO A 176 -8.95 15.68 22.51
N LEU A 177 -9.03 14.92 23.61
CA LEU A 177 -10.30 14.32 24.08
C LEU A 177 -11.30 15.39 24.51
N GLY A 178 -10.81 16.51 25.08
CA GLY A 178 -11.63 17.57 25.65
C GLY A 178 -12.63 18.24 24.70
N TRP A 179 -12.47 18.07 23.38
CA TRP A 179 -13.47 18.47 22.39
C TRP A 179 -14.85 17.84 22.65
N CYS A 180 -14.89 16.67 23.27
CA CYS A 180 -16.14 16.00 23.66
C CYS A 180 -17.06 16.89 24.51
N LYS A 181 -16.52 17.60 25.51
CA LYS A 181 -17.31 18.50 26.39
C LYS A 181 -17.96 19.61 25.57
N GLU A 182 -17.21 20.12 24.61
CA GLU A 182 -17.63 21.28 23.84
C GLU A 182 -18.64 20.93 22.75
N PHE A 183 -18.53 19.76 22.12
CA PHE A 183 -19.59 19.26 21.24
C PHE A 183 -20.90 19.02 21.99
N ARG A 184 -20.84 18.37 23.17
CA ARG A 184 -22.02 18.16 24.02
C ARG A 184 -22.66 19.48 24.49
N ARG A 185 -21.88 20.56 24.59
CA ARG A 185 -22.39 21.90 24.95
C ARG A 185 -23.04 22.62 23.76
N ARG A 186 -22.53 22.42 22.55
CA ARG A 186 -22.97 23.13 21.34
C ARG A 186 -24.07 22.40 20.56
N LEU A 187 -24.25 21.11 20.79
CA LEU A 187 -25.18 20.25 20.05
C LEU A 187 -26.08 19.49 21.02
N ASP A 188 -27.39 19.59 20.80
CA ASP A 188 -28.36 18.73 21.48
C ASP A 188 -28.28 17.29 20.97
N HIS A 189 -28.61 16.32 21.83
CA HIS A 189 -28.63 14.89 21.49
C HIS A 189 -27.35 14.42 20.76
N CYS A 190 -26.19 14.85 21.27
CA CYS A 190 -24.88 14.64 20.68
C CYS A 190 -24.21 13.34 21.17
N TYR A 191 -23.85 12.49 20.23
CA TYR A 191 -23.02 11.31 20.45
C TYR A 191 -21.63 11.52 19.84
N THR A 192 -20.59 11.06 20.54
CA THR A 192 -19.20 11.29 20.13
C THR A 192 -18.44 9.99 19.91
N LEU A 193 -17.66 9.93 18.82
CA LEU A 193 -16.78 8.81 18.50
C LEU A 193 -15.33 9.29 18.33
N TYR A 194 -14.42 8.68 19.07
CA TYR A 194 -12.99 8.97 19.02
C TYR A 194 -12.19 7.78 18.48
N ASP A 195 -11.48 7.98 17.37
CA ASP A 195 -10.56 6.98 16.83
C ASP A 195 -9.19 7.09 17.49
N ALA A 196 -8.94 6.20 18.45
CA ALA A 196 -7.70 6.09 19.20
C ALA A 196 -6.65 5.20 18.51
N SER A 197 -6.95 4.61 17.33
CA SER A 197 -6.11 3.57 16.73
C SER A 197 -4.68 4.00 16.43
N ALA A 198 -4.48 5.22 15.91
CA ALA A 198 -3.15 5.74 15.59
C ALA A 198 -2.44 6.29 16.83
N LEU A 199 -3.19 6.88 17.76
CA LEU A 199 -2.68 7.50 18.98
C LEU A 199 -2.13 6.43 19.95
N SER A 200 -2.88 5.33 20.11
CA SER A 200 -2.56 4.24 21.06
C SER A 200 -1.32 3.43 20.70
N THR A 201 -0.69 3.70 19.56
CA THR A 201 0.60 3.09 19.19
C THR A 201 1.76 3.57 20.07
N SER A 202 1.59 4.71 20.74
CA SER A 202 2.61 5.30 21.62
C SER A 202 2.04 6.00 22.84
N ASP A 203 0.84 6.55 22.76
CA ASP A 203 0.26 7.42 23.79
C ASP A 203 -1.25 7.18 23.94
N PRO A 204 -1.69 5.99 24.41
CA PRO A 204 -3.12 5.69 24.57
C PRO A 204 -3.87 6.79 25.34
N PRO A 205 -5.09 7.17 24.91
CA PRO A 205 -5.87 8.20 25.59
C PRO A 205 -6.25 7.77 27.00
N ASP A 206 -6.17 8.72 27.93
CA ASP A 206 -6.67 8.58 29.29
C ASP A 206 -8.16 8.90 29.35
N LEU A 207 -8.97 7.91 29.73
CA LEU A 207 -10.43 7.98 29.79
C LEU A 207 -10.96 7.97 31.24
N SER A 208 -10.12 8.32 32.22
CA SER A 208 -10.50 8.29 33.64
C SER A 208 -11.62 9.29 33.99
N ASP A 209 -11.73 10.41 33.27
CA ASP A 209 -12.84 11.37 33.42
C ASP A 209 -13.95 11.06 32.42
N ALA A 210 -14.98 10.33 32.85
CA ALA A 210 -16.14 9.98 32.04
C ALA A 210 -16.90 11.21 31.49
N ASN A 211 -16.79 12.38 32.12
CA ASN A 211 -17.46 13.59 31.65
C ASN A 211 -16.72 14.26 30.49
N SER A 212 -15.40 14.10 30.38
CA SER A 212 -14.62 14.53 29.20
C SER A 212 -14.40 13.43 28.17
N SER A 213 -14.75 12.20 28.51
CA SER A 213 -14.52 11.06 27.63
C SER A 213 -15.64 10.89 26.59
N PRO A 214 -15.29 10.46 25.36
CA PRO A 214 -16.24 10.16 24.29
C PRO A 214 -17.23 9.06 24.66
N ASP A 215 -18.34 9.01 23.93
CA ASP A 215 -19.35 7.93 24.06
C ASP A 215 -18.84 6.62 23.47
N PHE A 216 -18.06 6.72 22.38
CA PHE A 216 -17.44 5.61 21.68
C PHE A 216 -15.95 5.87 21.48
N VAL A 217 -15.10 4.91 21.82
CA VAL A 217 -13.66 4.94 21.52
C VAL A 217 -13.29 3.67 20.77
N VAL A 218 -12.68 3.82 19.59
CA VAL A 218 -12.35 2.69 18.70
C VAL A 218 -10.85 2.52 18.54
N MET A 219 -10.41 1.27 18.39
CA MET A 219 -9.00 0.93 18.22
C MET A 219 -8.79 -0.40 17.47
N SER A 220 -7.57 -0.56 16.92
CA SER A 220 -7.07 -1.82 16.38
C SER A 220 -5.78 -2.21 17.08
N PHE A 221 -5.70 -3.41 17.65
CA PHE A 221 -4.58 -3.82 18.49
C PHE A 221 -3.34 -4.23 17.69
N TYR A 222 -3.49 -4.70 16.44
CA TYR A 222 -2.35 -4.95 15.56
C TYR A 222 -1.50 -3.69 15.29
N LYS A 223 -2.07 -2.48 15.44
CA LYS A 223 -1.30 -1.23 15.34
C LYS A 223 -0.41 -0.98 16.57
N ILE A 224 -0.80 -1.51 17.73
CA ILE A 224 -0.10 -1.33 19.01
C ILE A 224 0.93 -2.45 19.22
N PHE A 225 0.53 -3.69 18.93
CA PHE A 225 1.31 -4.88 19.28
C PHE A 225 1.83 -5.68 18.06
N GLY A 226 1.40 -5.33 16.85
CA GLY A 226 1.75 -6.03 15.60
C GLY A 226 0.93 -7.30 15.35
N MET A 227 0.30 -7.83 16.39
CA MET A 227 -0.67 -8.92 16.37
C MET A 227 -1.45 -8.92 17.70
N PRO A 228 -2.63 -9.54 17.79
CA PRO A 228 -3.40 -10.17 16.71
C PRO A 228 -4.28 -9.18 15.96
N ASP A 229 -4.86 -9.64 14.84
CA ASP A 229 -5.80 -8.89 14.01
C ASP A 229 -7.19 -8.83 14.67
N ILE A 230 -7.28 -8.03 15.74
CA ILE A 230 -8.51 -7.75 16.49
C ILE A 230 -8.54 -6.26 16.87
N GLY A 231 -9.74 -5.72 17.08
CA GLY A 231 -9.97 -4.38 17.59
C GLY A 231 -10.99 -4.35 18.72
N ALA A 232 -11.27 -3.16 19.23
CA ALA A 232 -12.26 -2.96 20.26
C ALA A 232 -13.06 -1.67 20.08
N LEU A 233 -14.27 -1.70 20.63
CA LEU A 233 -15.14 -0.55 20.87
C LEU A 233 -15.30 -0.41 22.38
N ILE A 234 -14.72 0.64 22.97
CA ILE A 234 -15.03 1.05 24.33
C ILE A 234 -16.24 1.99 24.26
N LEU A 235 -17.25 1.74 25.07
CA LEU A 235 -18.54 2.43 24.97
C LEU A 235 -19.09 2.81 26.35
N ARG A 236 -19.57 4.05 26.46
CA ARG A 236 -20.11 4.58 27.72
C ARG A 236 -21.44 3.91 28.01
N ARG A 237 -21.59 3.30 29.20
CA ARG A 237 -22.75 2.48 29.56
C ARG A 237 -24.06 3.28 29.55
N SER A 238 -24.05 4.50 30.09
CA SER A 238 -25.25 5.35 30.18
C SER A 238 -25.84 5.66 28.80
N THR A 239 -24.97 6.01 27.85
CA THR A 239 -25.32 6.32 26.48
C THR A 239 -25.69 5.06 25.69
N ALA A 240 -24.86 4.01 25.78
CA ALA A 240 -24.99 2.85 24.91
C ALA A 240 -26.20 1.95 25.25
N LYS A 241 -26.64 1.89 26.51
CA LYS A 241 -27.86 1.13 26.88
C LYS A 241 -29.08 1.59 26.08
N GLN A 242 -29.30 2.91 26.00
CA GLN A 242 -30.42 3.51 25.28
C GLN A 242 -30.37 3.19 23.77
N LEU A 243 -29.17 3.19 23.19
CA LEU A 243 -28.98 2.88 21.78
C LEU A 243 -29.18 1.39 21.48
N VAL A 244 -28.71 0.50 22.37
CA VAL A 244 -28.85 -0.96 22.21
C VAL A 244 -30.31 -1.41 22.35
N GLU A 245 -31.12 -0.74 23.15
CA GLU A 245 -32.58 -1.00 23.21
C GLU A 245 -33.24 -0.79 21.84
N LYS A 246 -32.80 0.22 21.08
CA LYS A 246 -33.31 0.53 19.74
C LYS A 246 -32.64 -0.25 18.62
N ARG A 247 -31.55 -0.99 18.89
CA ARG A 247 -30.86 -1.82 17.89
C ARG A 247 -31.88 -2.72 17.17
N ARG A 248 -31.80 -2.84 15.85
CA ARG A 248 -32.76 -3.65 15.07
C ARG A 248 -32.24 -5.06 14.82
N TYR A 249 -30.98 -5.20 14.45
CA TYR A 249 -30.34 -6.50 14.18
C TYR A 249 -29.87 -7.19 15.47
N PHE A 250 -29.86 -8.53 15.46
CA PHE A 250 -29.26 -9.35 16.50
C PHE A 250 -28.73 -10.67 15.90
N GLY A 251 -27.61 -11.17 16.41
CA GLY A 251 -27.06 -12.49 16.10
C GLY A 251 -27.12 -13.47 17.27
N GLY A 252 -26.67 -14.70 17.05
CA GLY A 252 -26.54 -15.70 18.12
C GLY A 252 -25.66 -15.20 19.26
N GLY A 253 -25.99 -15.56 20.51
CA GLY A 253 -25.25 -15.11 21.70
C GLY A 253 -25.61 -13.71 22.22
N THR A 254 -26.42 -12.93 21.48
CA THR A 254 -26.80 -11.56 21.87
C THR A 254 -28.18 -11.43 22.54
N ILE A 255 -28.95 -12.53 22.55
CA ILE A 255 -30.34 -12.62 23.00
C ILE A 255 -30.51 -13.73 24.03
N ASP A 256 -31.36 -13.49 25.02
CA ASP A 256 -31.74 -14.44 26.07
C ASP A 256 -32.96 -15.27 25.67
N ALA A 257 -33.89 -14.69 24.88
CA ALA A 257 -35.09 -15.37 24.40
C ALA A 257 -35.66 -14.71 23.12
N LEU A 258 -36.26 -15.49 22.23
CA LEU A 258 -36.98 -15.01 21.05
C LEU A 258 -38.17 -15.92 20.69
N THR A 259 -39.15 -15.37 19.98
CA THR A 259 -40.21 -16.11 19.30
C THR A 259 -40.03 -16.03 17.79
N ILE A 260 -40.45 -17.07 17.06
CA ILE A 260 -40.28 -17.13 15.59
C ILE A 260 -41.35 -16.31 14.87
N GLU A 261 -42.60 -16.42 15.33
CA GLU A 261 -43.77 -15.86 14.62
C GLU A 261 -44.22 -14.50 15.20
N GLU A 262 -43.80 -14.19 16.43
CA GLU A 262 -44.09 -12.94 17.12
C GLU A 262 -42.85 -12.05 17.22
N PRO A 263 -43.01 -10.72 17.32
CA PRO A 263 -41.89 -9.77 17.43
C PRO A 263 -41.16 -9.81 18.79
N PHE A 264 -41.45 -10.79 19.66
CA PHE A 264 -40.81 -10.89 20.96
C PHE A 264 -39.34 -11.29 20.82
N CYS A 265 -38.47 -10.39 21.31
CA CYS A 265 -37.04 -10.61 21.42
C CYS A 265 -36.53 -9.95 22.71
N ARG A 266 -35.78 -10.71 23.52
CA ARG A 266 -35.12 -10.24 24.74
C ARG A 266 -33.62 -10.33 24.57
N ARG A 267 -32.93 -9.19 24.70
CA ARG A 267 -31.47 -9.07 24.61
C ARG A 267 -30.81 -9.47 25.92
N SER A 268 -29.56 -9.93 25.83
CA SER A 268 -28.71 -10.14 27.00
C SER A 268 -28.61 -8.87 27.83
N LYS A 269 -28.64 -9.03 29.15
CA LYS A 269 -28.44 -7.93 30.12
C LYS A 269 -27.04 -7.33 30.05
N GLN A 270 -26.05 -8.09 29.60
CA GLN A 270 -24.68 -7.61 29.46
C GLN A 270 -24.50 -6.88 28.13
N LEU A 271 -24.05 -5.63 28.23
CA LEU A 271 -24.02 -4.71 27.10
C LEU A 271 -23.05 -5.18 26.00
N HIS A 272 -21.87 -5.66 26.35
CA HIS A 272 -20.95 -6.17 25.35
C HIS A 272 -21.47 -7.44 24.64
N GLN A 273 -22.12 -8.36 25.37
CA GLN A 273 -22.72 -9.56 24.78
C GLN A 273 -23.81 -9.22 23.78
N SER A 274 -24.59 -8.16 24.03
CA SER A 274 -25.64 -7.70 23.10
C SER A 274 -25.13 -7.16 21.75
N LEU A 275 -23.82 -6.92 21.64
CA LEU A 275 -23.14 -6.33 20.49
C LEU A 275 -22.13 -7.27 19.82
N GLU A 276 -21.73 -8.35 20.50
CA GLU A 276 -20.81 -9.37 19.99
C GLU A 276 -21.61 -10.48 19.29
N ASP A 277 -22.07 -10.21 18.07
CA ASP A 277 -22.86 -11.19 17.31
C ASP A 277 -22.03 -12.45 17.00
N GLY A 278 -22.49 -13.61 17.50
CA GLY A 278 -21.85 -14.90 17.34
C GLY A 278 -20.77 -15.18 18.39
N THR A 279 -20.00 -16.25 18.19
CA THR A 279 -18.88 -16.58 19.08
C THR A 279 -17.71 -15.65 18.81
N ILE A 280 -17.25 -14.95 19.84
CA ILE A 280 -16.07 -14.08 19.80
C ILE A 280 -14.78 -14.85 19.43
N PRO A 281 -13.77 -14.20 18.83
CA PRO A 281 -12.54 -14.85 18.39
C PRO A 281 -11.61 -15.16 19.58
N ILE A 282 -11.95 -16.18 20.37
CA ILE A 282 -11.26 -16.54 21.64
C ILE A 282 -9.75 -16.74 21.51
N HIS A 283 -9.27 -17.25 20.37
CA HIS A 283 -7.84 -17.42 20.09
C HIS A 283 -7.15 -16.05 19.97
N ALA A 284 -7.72 -15.13 19.19
CA ALA A 284 -7.19 -13.77 19.06
C ALA A 284 -7.28 -13.00 20.40
N ILE A 285 -8.27 -13.27 21.24
CA ILE A 285 -8.37 -12.66 22.56
C ILE A 285 -7.26 -13.17 23.49
N LEU A 286 -6.96 -14.48 23.48
CA LEU A 286 -5.81 -15.05 24.19
C LEU A 286 -4.50 -14.41 23.71
N GLU A 287 -4.31 -14.34 22.39
CA GLU A 287 -3.12 -13.77 21.77
C GLU A 287 -2.94 -12.29 22.16
N LEU A 288 -4.04 -11.53 22.20
CA LEU A 288 -4.04 -10.14 22.65
C LEU A 288 -3.62 -10.02 24.12
N SER A 289 -4.16 -10.87 25.00
CA SER A 289 -3.77 -10.90 26.41
C SER A 289 -2.27 -11.09 26.59
N VAL A 290 -1.70 -12.07 25.86
CA VAL A 290 -0.26 -12.35 25.86
C VAL A 290 0.55 -11.20 25.25
N ALA A 291 0.03 -10.58 24.18
CA ALA A 291 0.68 -9.45 23.52
C ALA A 291 0.78 -8.24 24.47
N ILE A 292 -0.28 -7.92 25.22
CA ILE A 292 -0.30 -6.87 26.24
C ILE A 292 0.80 -7.15 27.29
N ASP A 293 0.80 -8.33 27.90
CA ASP A 293 1.77 -8.67 28.95
C ASP A 293 3.21 -8.61 28.45
N SER A 294 3.45 -9.10 27.23
CA SER A 294 4.78 -9.07 26.59
C SER A 294 5.22 -7.65 26.28
N HIS A 295 4.30 -6.79 25.87
CA HIS A 295 4.59 -5.38 25.58
C HIS A 295 5.05 -4.62 26.84
N TYR A 296 4.34 -4.80 27.96
CA TYR A 296 4.76 -4.25 29.25
C TYR A 296 6.09 -4.84 29.72
N GLN A 297 6.33 -6.14 29.51
CA GLN A 297 7.61 -6.76 29.87
C GLN A 297 8.79 -6.17 29.07
N ILE A 298 8.60 -5.87 27.79
CA ILE A 298 9.67 -5.37 26.93
C ILE A 298 9.93 -3.88 27.18
N PHE A 299 8.86 -3.08 27.26
CA PHE A 299 8.96 -1.61 27.22
C PHE A 299 8.64 -0.92 28.56
N GLY A 300 8.19 -1.65 29.56
CA GLY A 300 7.86 -1.12 30.89
C GLY A 300 6.51 -0.40 30.96
N SER A 301 6.31 0.68 30.19
CA SER A 301 5.06 1.45 30.19
C SER A 301 4.81 2.18 28.87
N PHE A 302 3.55 2.54 28.59
CA PHE A 302 3.25 3.42 27.45
C PHE A 302 3.87 4.81 27.61
N ASN A 303 4.06 5.32 28.83
CA ASN A 303 4.77 6.58 29.04
C ASN A 303 6.23 6.50 28.58
N SER A 304 6.92 5.39 28.86
CA SER A 304 8.27 5.12 28.34
C SER A 304 8.30 5.10 26.82
N ILE A 305 7.31 4.46 26.19
CA ILE A 305 7.19 4.40 24.72
C ILE A 305 6.97 5.79 24.14
N ARG A 306 6.06 6.57 24.72
CA ARG A 306 5.82 7.96 24.31
C ARG A 306 7.09 8.80 24.37
N LEU A 307 7.82 8.76 25.48
CA LEU A 307 9.06 9.52 25.64
C LEU A 307 10.13 9.12 24.61
N HIS A 308 10.34 7.82 24.41
CA HIS A 308 11.28 7.31 23.41
C HIS A 308 10.90 7.76 21.99
N THR A 309 9.65 7.53 21.60
CA THR A 309 9.18 7.83 20.25
C THR A 309 9.10 9.33 19.96
N ASP A 310 8.84 10.16 20.98
CA ASP A 310 8.96 11.62 20.91
C ASP A 310 10.41 12.06 20.66
N GLU A 311 11.39 11.48 21.36
CA GLU A 311 12.81 11.77 21.14
C GLU A 311 13.30 11.31 19.76
N ILE A 312 12.89 10.13 19.30
CA ILE A 312 13.17 9.67 17.93
C ILE A 312 12.59 10.64 16.89
N ARG A 313 11.34 11.10 17.09
CA ARG A 313 10.73 12.08 16.19
C ARG A 313 11.49 13.41 16.21
N LYS A 314 11.87 13.92 17.38
CA LYS A 314 12.66 15.16 17.51
C LYS A 314 14.00 15.02 16.78
N TYR A 315 14.70 13.91 16.97
CA TYR A 315 15.95 13.60 16.28
C TYR A 315 15.76 13.58 14.75
N ALA A 316 14.72 12.89 14.26
CA ALA A 316 14.40 12.82 12.85
C ALA A 316 14.05 14.19 12.25
N ILE A 317 13.19 14.98 12.89
CA ILE A 317 12.87 16.35 12.45
C ILE A 317 14.13 17.21 12.36
N CYS A 318 15.02 17.13 13.36
CA CYS A 318 16.27 17.87 13.38
C CYS A 318 17.14 17.52 12.16
N LYS A 319 17.38 16.23 11.92
CA LYS A 319 18.18 15.75 10.77
C LYS A 319 17.54 16.09 9.43
N LEU A 320 16.23 15.87 9.28
CA LEU A 320 15.51 16.15 8.03
C LEU A 320 15.51 17.65 7.69
N LYS A 321 15.39 18.54 8.68
CA LYS A 321 15.47 20.00 8.47
C LYS A 321 16.87 20.48 8.05
N GLN A 322 17.92 19.73 8.37
CA GLN A 322 19.29 20.05 7.98
C GLN A 322 19.61 19.67 6.53
N LEU A 323 18.78 18.86 5.87
CA LEU A 323 19.00 18.44 4.49
C LEU A 323 18.82 19.61 3.51
N LYS A 324 19.95 20.12 3.03
CA LYS A 324 20.05 21.20 2.06
C LYS A 324 21.00 20.83 0.93
N TYR A 325 20.71 21.33 -0.26
CA TYR A 325 21.61 21.25 -1.41
C TYR A 325 22.82 22.16 -1.18
N GLY A 326 24.03 21.61 -1.24
CA GLY A 326 25.25 22.36 -0.93
C GLY A 326 25.53 23.53 -1.85
N ASN A 327 25.11 23.45 -3.12
CA ASN A 327 25.31 24.50 -4.13
C ASN A 327 24.29 25.65 -4.04
N THR A 328 23.05 25.39 -3.65
CA THR A 328 21.98 26.41 -3.62
C THR A 328 21.53 26.79 -2.20
N GLY A 329 21.91 26.02 -1.18
CA GLY A 329 21.42 26.15 0.19
C GLY A 329 19.94 25.81 0.37
N ARG A 330 19.22 25.45 -0.70
CA ARG A 330 17.78 25.14 -0.67
C ARG A 330 17.53 23.82 0.04
N ARG A 331 16.38 23.74 0.74
CA ARG A 331 15.94 22.51 1.42
C ARG A 331 15.66 21.41 0.42
N MET A 332 16.04 20.18 0.77
CA MET A 332 15.83 18.98 -0.04
C MET A 332 14.43 18.39 0.12
N LEU A 333 13.68 18.82 1.14
CA LEU A 333 12.36 18.32 1.45
C LEU A 333 11.49 19.40 2.11
N GLN A 334 10.18 19.19 2.07
CA GLN A 334 9.16 19.95 2.78
C GLN A 334 8.44 19.03 3.76
N ILE A 335 8.50 19.34 5.05
CA ILE A 335 7.79 18.62 6.12
C ILE A 335 6.41 19.24 6.31
N TYR A 336 5.38 18.41 6.49
CA TYR A 336 3.99 18.83 6.69
C TYR A 336 3.57 18.67 8.15
N ASP A 337 3.92 19.65 8.98
CA ASP A 337 3.50 19.76 10.38
C ASP A 337 2.58 20.98 10.57
N TRP A 338 1.64 20.91 11.51
CA TRP A 338 0.87 22.10 11.93
C TRP A 338 1.65 22.94 12.95
N PRO A 339 1.83 24.25 12.74
CA PRO A 339 2.47 25.13 13.71
C PRO A 339 1.75 25.06 15.07
N GLY A 340 2.52 24.93 16.16
CA GLY A 340 1.99 24.87 17.53
C GLY A 340 1.30 23.56 17.92
N ALA A 341 1.10 22.63 16.98
CA ALA A 341 0.44 21.37 17.29
C ALA A 341 1.36 20.35 17.97
N LYS A 342 0.79 19.54 18.86
CA LYS A 342 1.44 18.33 19.38
C LYS A 342 1.40 17.23 18.32
N HIS A 343 2.45 16.44 18.24
CA HIS A 343 2.56 15.34 17.28
C HIS A 343 2.97 14.06 18.00
N GLY A 344 2.47 12.92 17.53
CA GLY A 344 3.06 11.62 17.82
C GLY A 344 4.06 11.22 16.74
N PRO A 345 4.52 9.96 16.73
CA PRO A 345 5.75 9.55 16.06
C PRO A 345 5.58 9.30 14.56
N ILE A 346 5.03 10.28 13.84
CA ILE A 346 4.82 10.26 12.40
C ILE A 346 5.38 11.55 11.81
N ILE A 347 5.97 11.46 10.62
CA ILE A 347 6.43 12.59 9.82
C ILE A 347 5.99 12.36 8.37
N ALA A 348 5.28 13.35 7.81
CA ALA A 348 4.95 13.40 6.39
C ALA A 348 5.80 14.46 5.69
N PHE A 349 6.34 14.14 4.52
CA PHE A 349 7.13 15.07 3.74
C PHE A 349 7.08 14.80 2.23
N SER A 350 7.36 15.84 1.45
CA SER A 350 7.64 15.77 0.00
C SER A 350 9.10 16.07 -0.26
N LEU A 351 9.67 15.45 -1.30
CA LEU A 351 11.03 15.74 -1.76
C LEU A 351 10.99 16.93 -2.73
N LEU A 352 12.04 17.75 -2.70
CA LEU A 352 12.19 18.92 -3.56
C LEU A 352 13.49 18.81 -4.36
N SER A 353 13.47 19.27 -5.61
CA SER A 353 14.64 19.36 -6.47
C SER A 353 15.52 20.57 -6.10
N GLN A 354 16.71 20.69 -6.69
CA GLN A 354 17.54 21.89 -6.55
C GLN A 354 16.82 23.16 -7.03
N ALA A 355 15.93 23.02 -8.02
CA ALA A 355 15.09 24.11 -8.53
C ALA A 355 13.90 24.43 -7.61
N GLY A 356 13.64 23.60 -6.59
CA GLY A 356 12.51 23.74 -5.67
C GLY A 356 11.24 23.02 -6.12
N ASP A 357 11.26 22.38 -7.29
CA ASP A 357 10.13 21.61 -7.81
C ASP A 357 9.91 20.32 -7.01
N PRO A 358 8.67 19.87 -6.82
CA PRO A 358 8.39 18.59 -6.18
C PRO A 358 8.99 17.41 -6.96
N ILE A 359 9.50 16.42 -6.23
CA ILE A 359 9.94 15.14 -6.77
C ILE A 359 8.97 14.04 -6.32
N GLY A 360 8.54 13.22 -7.28
CA GLY A 360 7.52 12.20 -7.07
C GLY A 360 7.92 11.14 -6.05
N TYR A 361 6.95 10.72 -5.22
CA TYR A 361 7.15 9.76 -4.14
C TYR A 361 7.30 8.31 -4.63
N TYR A 362 6.81 7.97 -5.83
CA TYR A 362 6.74 6.58 -6.29
C TYR A 362 8.13 6.00 -6.54
N GLY A 363 8.99 6.76 -7.23
CA GLY A 363 10.38 6.38 -7.46
C GLY A 363 11.17 6.23 -6.16
N PHE A 364 10.92 7.11 -5.19
CA PHE A 364 11.54 7.07 -3.88
C PHE A 364 11.13 5.82 -3.10
N GLY A 365 9.83 5.56 -2.95
CA GLY A 365 9.33 4.37 -2.25
C GLY A 365 9.82 3.06 -2.88
N LYS A 366 9.92 3.03 -4.22
CA LYS A 366 10.47 1.89 -4.95
C LYS A 366 11.95 1.65 -4.62
N LEU A 367 12.79 2.69 -4.64
CA LEU A 367 14.21 2.56 -4.33
C LEU A 367 14.46 2.33 -2.83
N ALA A 368 13.61 2.86 -1.96
CA ALA A 368 13.64 2.57 -0.53
C ALA A 368 13.43 1.07 -0.29
N SER A 369 12.37 0.49 -0.88
CA SER A 369 12.09 -0.94 -0.80
C SER A 369 13.24 -1.79 -1.36
N ALA A 370 13.86 -1.36 -2.46
CA ALA A 370 15.04 -2.02 -3.05
C ALA A 370 16.27 -2.03 -2.12
N ARG A 371 16.30 -1.17 -1.10
CA ARG A 371 17.37 -1.06 -0.10
C ARG A 371 16.92 -1.47 1.30
N ASN A 372 15.86 -2.26 1.42
CA ASN A 372 15.29 -2.72 2.69
C ASN A 372 14.86 -1.58 3.65
N ILE A 373 14.45 -0.43 3.09
CA ILE A 373 13.83 0.67 3.84
C ILE A 373 12.32 0.60 3.61
N SER A 374 11.57 0.33 4.67
CA SER A 374 10.11 0.22 4.63
C SER A 374 9.47 1.50 5.11
N LEU A 375 8.69 2.13 4.23
CA LEU A 375 7.97 3.37 4.49
C LEU A 375 6.71 3.40 3.63
N ARG A 376 5.81 4.34 3.91
CA ARG A 376 4.55 4.47 3.19
C ARG A 376 4.59 5.67 2.25
N THR A 377 4.00 5.54 1.06
CA THR A 377 3.83 6.64 0.10
C THR A 377 2.40 6.68 -0.45
N GLY A 378 1.95 7.86 -0.91
CA GLY A 378 0.64 8.05 -1.54
C GLY A 378 -0.28 8.95 -0.72
N THR A 379 -1.61 8.71 -0.79
CA THR A 379 -2.61 9.55 -0.09
C THR A 379 -2.84 9.14 1.37
N LEU A 380 -2.22 8.05 1.83
CA LEU A 380 -2.18 7.60 3.22
C LEU A 380 -3.56 7.38 3.90
N CYS A 381 -4.62 7.18 3.09
CA CYS A 381 -6.00 7.05 3.56
C CYS A 381 -6.49 8.27 4.38
N ASN A 382 -5.89 9.45 4.17
CA ASN A 382 -6.12 10.67 4.94
C ASN A 382 -6.33 11.88 4.02
N ILE A 383 -7.41 11.86 3.23
CA ILE A 383 -7.62 12.79 2.11
C ILE A 383 -7.70 14.27 2.54
N GLY A 384 -8.24 14.58 3.72
CA GLY A 384 -8.29 15.97 4.19
C GLY A 384 -6.89 16.56 4.43
N GLY A 385 -5.95 15.73 4.92
CA GLY A 385 -4.54 16.12 5.02
C GLY A 385 -3.92 16.37 3.64
N ILE A 386 -4.24 15.53 2.65
CA ILE A 386 -3.77 15.68 1.26
C ILE A 386 -4.29 16.98 0.64
N GLN A 387 -5.59 17.24 0.73
CA GLN A 387 -6.21 18.46 0.19
C GLN A 387 -5.60 19.71 0.79
N LYS A 388 -5.44 19.73 2.11
CA LYS A 388 -4.97 20.90 2.85
C LYS A 388 -3.47 21.17 2.66
N PHE A 389 -2.63 20.14 2.73
CA PHE A 389 -1.18 20.33 2.66
C PHE A 389 -0.59 20.36 1.26
N LEU A 390 -1.26 19.72 0.29
CA LEU A 390 -0.82 19.71 -1.11
C LEU A 390 -1.61 20.67 -1.98
N ASP A 391 -2.45 21.52 -1.38
CA ASP A 391 -3.29 22.50 -2.06
C ASP A 391 -4.08 21.86 -3.22
N ARG A 392 -4.80 20.78 -2.89
CA ARG A 392 -5.61 20.01 -3.85
C ARG A 392 -7.09 20.30 -3.65
N THR A 393 -7.72 20.83 -4.67
CA THR A 393 -9.16 21.07 -4.68
C THR A 393 -9.93 19.77 -4.87
N ASN A 394 -11.24 19.79 -4.58
CA ASN A 394 -12.12 18.66 -4.91
C ASN A 394 -12.11 18.36 -6.42
N GLU A 395 -11.95 19.40 -7.24
CA GLU A 395 -11.94 19.28 -8.69
C GLU A 395 -10.65 18.65 -9.20
N ASP A 396 -9.50 19.05 -8.63
CA ASP A 396 -8.19 18.43 -8.90
C ASP A 396 -8.27 16.91 -8.69
N ILE A 397 -8.88 16.46 -7.58
CA ILE A 397 -9.01 15.03 -7.28
C ILE A 397 -9.87 14.28 -8.30
N ARG A 398 -10.97 14.89 -8.77
CA ARG A 398 -11.84 14.28 -9.80
C ARG A 398 -11.12 14.15 -11.13
N GLN A 399 -10.45 15.22 -11.56
CA GLN A 399 -9.69 15.24 -12.80
C GLN A 399 -8.50 14.27 -12.76
N ASP A 400 -7.81 14.18 -11.62
CA ASP A 400 -6.76 13.19 -11.41
C ASP A 400 -7.29 11.77 -11.60
N TYR A 401 -8.46 11.46 -11.03
CA TYR A 401 -9.09 10.14 -11.18
C TYR A 401 -9.47 9.84 -12.64
N GLU A 402 -10.00 10.82 -13.37
CA GLU A 402 -10.30 10.70 -14.81
C GLU A 402 -9.04 10.46 -15.65
N LYS A 403 -7.91 11.04 -15.25
CA LYS A 403 -6.57 10.75 -15.81
C LYS A 403 -6.02 9.37 -15.40
N GLY A 404 -6.77 8.62 -14.59
CA GLY A 404 -6.47 7.26 -14.15
C GLY A 404 -5.77 7.16 -12.79
N HIS A 405 -5.66 8.26 -12.04
CA HIS A 405 -5.00 8.27 -10.74
C HIS A 405 -5.75 7.44 -9.69
N LYS A 406 -4.98 6.68 -8.91
CA LYS A 406 -5.41 5.90 -7.75
C LYS A 406 -4.37 6.02 -6.65
N CYS A 407 -4.81 5.90 -5.40
CA CYS A 407 -3.92 5.96 -4.24
C CYS A 407 -2.72 5.00 -4.38
N GLY A 408 -1.51 5.55 -4.30
CA GLY A 408 -0.26 4.79 -4.32
C GLY A 408 0.13 4.26 -5.70
N ASP A 409 -0.45 4.78 -6.77
CA ASP A 409 -0.06 4.44 -8.13
C ASP A 409 1.23 5.16 -8.58
N ILE A 410 1.51 5.09 -9.89
CA ILE A 410 2.69 5.71 -10.52
C ILE A 410 2.52 7.20 -10.85
N LEU A 411 1.29 7.73 -10.73
CA LEU A 411 0.96 9.12 -11.04
C LEU A 411 1.09 9.94 -9.76
N ASP A 412 2.35 10.19 -9.37
CA ASP A 412 2.72 10.85 -8.12
C ASP A 412 2.80 12.39 -8.23
N ILE A 413 2.84 12.92 -9.46
CA ILE A 413 2.74 14.35 -9.79
C ILE A 413 1.84 14.50 -11.01
N ILE A 414 0.82 15.35 -10.90
CA ILE A 414 -0.10 15.71 -12.00
C ILE A 414 -0.19 17.23 -12.04
N ASP A 415 -0.01 17.80 -13.25
CA ASP A 415 -0.03 19.25 -13.50
C ASP A 415 0.89 20.05 -12.55
N GLY A 416 2.06 19.49 -12.25
CA GLY A 416 3.06 20.11 -11.36
C GLY A 416 2.78 19.97 -9.86
N LYS A 417 1.61 19.46 -9.45
CA LYS A 417 1.26 19.25 -8.04
C LYS A 417 1.49 17.80 -7.62
N PRO A 418 2.06 17.51 -6.43
CA PRO A 418 2.10 16.15 -5.88
C PRO A 418 0.69 15.62 -5.59
N THR A 419 0.44 14.34 -5.86
CA THR A 419 -0.86 13.67 -5.55
C THR A 419 -0.86 13.01 -4.16
N GLY A 420 0.31 12.96 -3.51
CA GLY A 420 0.55 12.25 -2.26
C GLY A 420 1.90 12.62 -1.65
N VAL A 421 2.25 11.98 -0.54
CA VAL A 421 3.48 12.26 0.21
C VAL A 421 4.23 10.99 0.60
N ILE A 422 5.43 11.16 1.15
CA ILE A 422 6.17 10.12 1.85
C ILE A 422 5.85 10.25 3.34
N ARG A 423 5.51 9.13 4.00
CA ARG A 423 5.32 9.04 5.45
C ARG A 423 6.29 8.05 6.05
N VAL A 424 6.99 8.53 7.08
CA VAL A 424 7.74 7.70 8.01
C VAL A 424 7.08 7.76 9.38
N SER A 425 7.09 6.62 10.08
CA SER A 425 6.45 6.46 11.38
C SER A 425 7.29 5.53 12.24
N PHE A 426 7.42 5.87 13.51
CA PHE A 426 8.34 5.24 14.45
C PHE A 426 7.57 4.44 15.50
N GLY A 427 8.10 3.28 15.88
CA GLY A 427 7.55 2.40 16.90
C GLY A 427 8.44 2.34 18.13
N ALA A 428 8.00 1.62 19.15
CA ALA A 428 8.71 1.46 20.42
C ALA A 428 10.13 0.87 20.25
N MET A 429 10.36 0.11 19.18
CA MET A 429 11.64 -0.52 18.87
C MET A 429 12.48 0.24 17.82
N THR A 430 12.09 1.44 17.39
CA THR A 430 12.86 2.21 16.39
C THR A 430 14.16 2.75 16.99
N MET A 431 15.26 2.65 16.24
CA MET A 431 16.58 3.19 16.60
C MET A 431 16.91 4.50 15.87
N THR A 432 17.78 5.32 16.45
CA THR A 432 18.32 6.51 15.77
C THR A 432 19.11 6.18 14.51
N SER A 433 19.79 5.03 14.47
CA SER A 433 20.53 4.55 13.29
C SER A 433 19.63 4.31 12.06
N GLU A 434 18.35 3.98 12.28
CA GLU A 434 17.35 3.87 11.21
C GLU A 434 17.00 5.24 10.62
N ILE A 435 17.01 6.29 11.45
CA ILE A 435 16.85 7.68 11.00
C ILE A 435 18.07 8.13 10.20
N ASP A 436 19.28 7.80 10.67
CA ASP A 436 20.52 8.12 9.94
C ASP A 436 20.57 7.40 8.58
N THR A 437 20.08 6.16 8.52
CA THR A 437 19.93 5.40 7.27
C THR A 437 18.95 6.08 6.31
N LEU A 438 17.79 6.54 6.79
CA LEU A 438 16.84 7.30 5.99
C LEU A 438 17.45 8.60 5.45
N VAL A 439 18.12 9.37 6.31
CA VAL A 439 18.75 10.65 5.95
C VAL A 439 19.81 10.44 4.88
N LYS A 440 20.70 9.46 5.07
CA LYS A 440 21.70 9.06 4.07
C LYS A 440 21.03 8.68 2.75
N PHE A 441 19.97 7.88 2.81
CA PHE A 441 19.23 7.47 1.61
C PHE A 441 18.61 8.66 0.87
N ILE A 442 17.97 9.61 1.56
CA ILE A 442 17.43 10.84 0.95
C ILE A 442 18.54 11.63 0.27
N THR A 443 19.68 11.83 0.95
CA THR A 443 20.82 12.56 0.39
C THR A 443 21.35 11.90 -0.89
N GLU A 444 21.55 10.57 -0.89
CA GLU A 444 21.98 9.83 -2.06
C GLU A 444 20.93 9.81 -3.18
N TYR A 445 19.65 9.70 -2.81
CA TYR A 445 18.54 9.72 -3.77
C TYR A 445 18.40 11.07 -4.47
N LEU A 446 18.74 12.18 -3.82
CA LEU A 446 18.60 13.52 -4.40
C LEU A 446 19.88 14.08 -5.02
N LYS A 447 21.01 13.36 -4.94
CA LYS A 447 22.17 13.65 -5.79
C LYS A 447 21.83 13.28 -7.24
N ASP A 448 21.93 14.26 -8.14
CA ASP A 448 21.81 14.03 -9.58
C ASP A 448 23.04 13.29 -10.09
N SER A 449 22.81 12.32 -10.96
CA SER A 449 23.87 11.62 -11.66
C SER A 449 24.16 12.35 -12.98
N ASN A 450 25.23 13.14 -12.99
CA ASN A 450 25.74 13.83 -14.18
C ASN A 450 26.45 12.84 -15.09
N LEU A 451 25.70 12.04 -15.85
CA LEU A 451 26.27 11.28 -16.96
C LEU A 451 26.52 12.23 -18.14
N ASN A 452 27.80 12.49 -18.41
CA ASN A 452 28.20 13.02 -19.70
C ASN A 452 28.09 11.90 -20.73
N ILE A 453 26.98 11.85 -21.47
CA ILE A 453 26.89 11.02 -22.67
C ILE A 453 27.78 11.70 -23.71
N GLU A 454 28.88 11.04 -24.09
CA GLU A 454 29.76 11.52 -25.16
C GLU A 454 28.92 11.96 -26.36
N LYS A 455 29.16 13.19 -26.83
CA LYS A 455 28.48 13.73 -28.00
C LYS A 455 29.17 13.13 -29.21
N GLY A 456 28.43 12.40 -30.03
CA GLY A 456 28.79 12.33 -31.44
C GLY A 456 28.79 13.74 -32.02
N ASN A 457 29.49 13.96 -33.14
CA ASN A 457 29.46 15.28 -33.75
C ASN A 457 28.02 15.64 -34.13
N PRO A 458 27.54 16.86 -33.84
CA PRO A 458 26.20 17.28 -34.21
C PRO A 458 25.98 17.12 -35.73
N GLY A 459 24.95 16.36 -36.10
CA GLY A 459 24.62 16.06 -37.52
C GLY A 459 25.28 14.81 -38.10
N GLU A 460 26.13 14.11 -37.34
CA GLU A 460 26.75 12.87 -37.79
C GLU A 460 25.82 11.67 -37.52
N LYS A 461 25.41 11.01 -38.60
CA LYS A 461 24.59 9.81 -38.56
C LYS A 461 25.29 8.71 -37.75
N GLN A 462 24.61 8.17 -36.75
CA GLN A 462 25.15 7.11 -35.90
C GLN A 462 24.84 5.76 -36.51
N GLU A 463 25.84 4.96 -36.81
CA GLU A 463 25.63 3.57 -37.25
C GLU A 463 25.41 2.65 -36.04
N LEU A 464 24.37 1.83 -36.14
CA LEU A 464 24.01 0.81 -35.17
C LEU A 464 23.77 -0.52 -35.88
N VAL A 465 24.03 -1.64 -35.20
CA VAL A 465 23.76 -2.99 -35.72
C VAL A 465 22.78 -3.70 -34.82
N VAL A 466 21.74 -4.32 -35.38
CA VAL A 466 20.79 -5.14 -34.61
C VAL A 466 21.49 -6.41 -34.11
N LYS A 467 21.64 -6.55 -32.80
CA LYS A 467 22.26 -7.72 -32.14
C LYS A 467 21.27 -8.77 -31.69
N SER A 468 20.07 -8.37 -31.27
CA SER A 468 19.02 -9.34 -30.96
C SER A 468 17.63 -8.75 -31.08
N LEU A 469 16.69 -9.59 -31.48
CA LEU A 469 15.27 -9.29 -31.53
C LEU A 469 14.51 -10.24 -30.61
N THR A 470 13.56 -9.73 -29.84
CA THR A 470 12.79 -10.51 -28.86
C THR A 470 11.30 -10.18 -28.94
N VAL A 471 10.49 -11.24 -29.04
CA VAL A 471 9.03 -11.20 -28.96
C VAL A 471 8.59 -11.64 -27.57
N TYR A 472 7.57 -11.03 -26.98
CA TYR A 472 7.00 -11.40 -25.68
C TYR A 472 5.56 -11.90 -25.87
N PRO A 473 5.35 -13.17 -26.26
CA PRO A 473 4.02 -13.65 -26.66
C PRO A 473 2.96 -13.50 -25.59
N ILE A 474 3.34 -13.79 -24.34
CA ILE A 474 2.52 -13.59 -23.16
C ILE A 474 3.09 -12.39 -22.38
N LYS A 475 2.26 -11.37 -22.16
CA LYS A 475 2.62 -10.19 -21.37
C LYS A 475 3.13 -10.61 -19.99
N SER A 476 4.20 -9.95 -19.53
CA SER A 476 4.90 -10.23 -18.26
C SER A 476 5.71 -11.53 -18.20
N CYS A 477 5.59 -12.46 -19.15
CA CYS A 477 6.41 -13.69 -19.21
C CYS A 477 7.74 -13.44 -19.95
N PRO A 478 8.76 -14.32 -19.83
CA PRO A 478 10.00 -14.24 -20.61
C PRO A 478 9.75 -14.19 -22.12
N GLY A 479 10.66 -13.51 -22.83
CA GLY A 479 10.57 -13.33 -24.27
C GLY A 479 11.20 -14.48 -25.05
N TYR A 480 10.70 -14.69 -26.26
CA TYR A 480 11.26 -15.54 -27.30
C TYR A 480 12.28 -14.73 -28.12
N ARG A 481 13.56 -15.10 -28.05
CA ARG A 481 14.60 -14.53 -28.91
C ARG A 481 14.44 -15.07 -30.33
N ILE A 482 14.30 -14.17 -31.29
CA ILE A 482 14.17 -14.52 -32.71
C ILE A 482 15.52 -15.10 -33.19
N PRO A 483 15.55 -16.27 -33.85
CA PRO A 483 16.77 -16.85 -34.39
C PRO A 483 17.47 -15.93 -35.41
N GLU A 484 18.79 -16.00 -35.47
CA GLU A 484 19.59 -15.25 -36.45
C GLU A 484 19.17 -15.58 -37.90
N GLY A 485 19.23 -14.59 -38.78
CA GLY A 485 18.82 -14.70 -40.18
C GLY A 485 17.30 -14.75 -40.41
N ARG A 486 16.48 -15.01 -39.39
CA ARG A 486 15.01 -15.02 -39.53
C ARG A 486 14.45 -13.60 -39.58
N LYS A 487 13.73 -13.29 -40.66
CA LYS A 487 12.96 -12.06 -40.80
C LYS A 487 11.68 -12.13 -39.96
N TRP A 488 11.39 -11.10 -39.17
CA TRP A 488 10.17 -11.03 -38.37
C TRP A 488 9.35 -9.80 -38.70
N LYS A 489 8.04 -9.98 -38.86
CA LYS A 489 7.11 -8.93 -39.30
C LYS A 489 6.92 -7.88 -38.20
N LEU A 490 6.97 -6.61 -38.58
CA LEU A 490 6.66 -5.49 -37.69
C LEU A 490 5.19 -5.08 -37.84
N THR A 491 4.62 -4.59 -36.76
CA THR A 491 3.28 -4.02 -36.70
C THR A 491 3.33 -2.69 -35.97
N LYS A 492 2.26 -1.89 -36.05
CA LYS A 492 2.07 -0.70 -35.19
C LYS A 492 2.12 -1.03 -33.69
N HIS A 493 1.98 -2.30 -33.30
CA HIS A 493 1.88 -2.74 -31.91
C HIS A 493 3.12 -3.48 -31.37
N GLY A 494 4.11 -3.74 -32.21
CA GLY A 494 5.29 -4.53 -31.87
C GLY A 494 5.59 -5.55 -32.96
N PHE A 495 6.42 -6.54 -32.65
CA PHE A 495 6.61 -7.69 -33.54
C PHE A 495 5.32 -8.49 -33.66
N GLU A 496 5.14 -9.21 -34.76
CA GLU A 496 4.05 -10.18 -34.87
C GLU A 496 4.07 -11.14 -33.67
N PHE A 497 2.89 -11.33 -33.07
CA PHE A 497 2.65 -12.05 -31.80
C PHE A 497 3.20 -11.39 -30.52
N ASP A 498 3.74 -10.17 -30.57
CA ASP A 498 4.17 -9.48 -29.35
C ASP A 498 2.97 -9.12 -28.47
N ARG A 499 2.99 -9.56 -27.21
CA ARG A 499 1.97 -9.30 -26.18
C ARG A 499 0.54 -9.68 -26.60
N SER A 500 0.40 -10.68 -27.49
CA SER A 500 -0.90 -11.17 -27.95
C SER A 500 -1.73 -11.83 -26.85
N PHE A 501 -1.08 -12.31 -25.78
CA PHE A 501 -1.74 -13.00 -24.67
C PHE A 501 -1.40 -12.38 -23.32
N VAL A 502 -2.26 -12.64 -22.35
CA VAL A 502 -2.03 -12.39 -20.92
C VAL A 502 -2.38 -13.64 -20.13
N LEU A 503 -1.80 -13.78 -18.93
CA LEU A 503 -2.37 -14.69 -17.94
C LEU A 503 -3.38 -13.92 -17.10
N LEU A 504 -4.63 -14.40 -17.08
CA LEU A 504 -5.72 -13.79 -16.34
C LEU A 504 -5.93 -14.55 -15.04
N ASP A 505 -5.92 -13.84 -13.92
CA ASP A 505 -6.37 -14.36 -12.62
C ASP A 505 -7.88 -14.59 -12.69
N LEU A 506 -8.31 -15.83 -12.41
CA LEU A 506 -9.72 -16.22 -12.52
C LEU A 506 -10.58 -15.65 -11.38
N LEU A 507 -9.97 -15.31 -10.24
CA LEU A 507 -10.66 -14.71 -9.10
C LEU A 507 -10.80 -13.21 -9.29
N THR A 508 -9.70 -12.52 -9.59
CA THR A 508 -9.71 -11.05 -9.69
C THR A 508 -10.08 -10.52 -11.08
N GLN A 509 -10.10 -11.40 -12.09
CA GLN A 509 -10.29 -11.07 -13.51
C GLN A 509 -9.30 -10.01 -14.03
N LYS A 510 -8.11 -9.93 -13.42
CA LYS A 510 -7.06 -8.99 -13.79
C LYS A 510 -5.86 -9.73 -14.39
N PRO A 511 -5.14 -9.11 -15.34
CA PRO A 511 -3.90 -9.68 -15.85
C PRO A 511 -2.86 -9.82 -14.75
N LEU A 512 -2.20 -10.97 -14.68
CA LEU A 512 -1.04 -11.19 -13.83
C LEU A 512 0.14 -10.33 -14.33
N LEU A 513 0.82 -9.71 -13.37
CA LEU A 513 2.00 -8.89 -13.61
C LEU A 513 3.23 -9.51 -12.96
N LEU A 514 4.36 -9.55 -13.67
CA LEU A 514 5.61 -10.15 -13.21
C LEU A 514 6.09 -9.58 -11.87
N LYS A 515 5.94 -8.26 -11.68
CA LYS A 515 6.31 -7.56 -10.43
C LYS A 515 5.61 -8.14 -9.19
N ASN A 516 4.38 -8.61 -9.35
CA ASN A 516 3.56 -9.19 -8.28
C ASN A 516 3.63 -10.72 -8.26
N ASN A 517 3.95 -11.34 -9.40
CA ASN A 517 3.97 -12.79 -9.58
C ASN A 517 5.31 -13.24 -10.22
N PRO A 518 6.39 -13.33 -9.43
CA PRO A 518 7.72 -13.68 -9.94
C PRO A 518 7.77 -15.03 -10.67
N ARG A 519 6.86 -15.96 -10.34
CA ARG A 519 6.73 -17.27 -10.98
C ARG A 519 6.44 -17.19 -12.48
N MET A 520 5.95 -16.06 -13.00
CA MET A 520 5.80 -15.85 -14.45
C MET A 520 7.15 -15.96 -15.19
N ALA A 521 8.28 -15.68 -14.53
CA ALA A 521 9.63 -15.86 -15.08
C ALA A 521 9.99 -17.33 -15.38
N LEU A 522 9.26 -18.27 -14.79
CA LEU A 522 9.48 -19.71 -14.91
C LEU A 522 8.88 -20.30 -16.19
N LEU A 523 8.12 -19.52 -16.95
CA LEU A 523 7.60 -19.93 -18.24
C LEU A 523 8.63 -19.70 -19.35
N ASP A 524 8.76 -20.66 -20.26
CA ASP A 524 9.43 -20.51 -21.54
C ASP A 524 8.34 -20.45 -22.63
N CYS A 525 8.20 -19.29 -23.27
CA CYS A 525 7.16 -19.00 -24.25
C CYS A 525 7.82 -18.82 -25.61
N ARG A 526 7.45 -19.65 -26.61
CA ARG A 526 7.98 -19.59 -27.97
C ARG A 526 6.84 -19.58 -28.98
N VAL A 527 6.97 -18.79 -30.03
CA VAL A 527 5.95 -18.73 -31.08
C VAL A 527 6.52 -19.28 -32.38
N ASP A 528 5.72 -20.12 -33.02
CA ASP A 528 5.91 -20.56 -34.39
C ASP A 528 4.90 -19.80 -35.28
N PRO A 529 5.36 -18.77 -36.02
CA PRO A 529 4.48 -17.93 -36.83
C PRO A 529 3.88 -18.70 -38.01
N GLU A 530 4.62 -19.63 -38.61
CA GLU A 530 4.18 -20.43 -39.76
C GLU A 530 3.08 -21.41 -39.37
N LYS A 531 3.18 -22.01 -38.18
CA LYS A 531 2.15 -22.92 -37.66
C LYS A 531 1.03 -22.22 -36.91
N HIS A 532 1.15 -20.91 -36.64
CA HIS A 532 0.26 -20.16 -35.76
C HIS A 532 0.11 -20.83 -34.38
N MET A 533 1.22 -21.27 -33.80
CA MET A 533 1.25 -21.98 -32.51
C MET A 533 2.15 -21.30 -31.48
N LEU A 534 1.67 -21.20 -30.25
CA LEU A 534 2.40 -20.82 -29.06
C LEU A 534 2.79 -22.09 -28.28
N TYR A 535 4.09 -22.31 -28.11
CA TYR A 535 4.65 -23.30 -27.22
C TYR A 535 4.95 -22.68 -25.86
N VAL A 536 4.44 -23.30 -24.79
CA VAL A 536 4.69 -22.87 -23.41
C VAL A 536 5.22 -24.05 -22.61
N ARG A 537 6.31 -23.85 -21.87
CA ARG A 537 6.93 -24.86 -21.00
C ARG A 537 7.19 -24.31 -19.60
N ASP A 538 6.89 -25.09 -18.55
CA ASP A 538 7.39 -24.82 -17.19
C ASP A 538 8.85 -25.25 -17.10
N LYS A 539 9.75 -24.30 -16.81
CA LYS A 539 11.19 -24.55 -16.66
C LYS A 539 11.53 -25.50 -15.50
N ARG A 540 10.65 -25.68 -14.50
CA ARG A 540 10.92 -26.52 -13.31
C ARG A 540 10.60 -27.99 -13.51
N GLY A 541 9.47 -28.27 -14.17
CA GLY A 541 8.89 -29.62 -14.24
C GLY A 541 8.77 -30.18 -15.65
N GLY A 542 9.25 -29.47 -16.68
CA GLY A 542 9.25 -29.93 -18.07
C GLY A 542 7.88 -30.01 -18.76
N ASN A 543 6.78 -29.86 -18.01
CA ASN A 543 5.41 -29.78 -18.54
C ASN A 543 5.34 -28.75 -19.66
N LYS A 544 4.72 -29.15 -20.76
CA LYS A 544 4.66 -28.36 -21.99
C LYS A 544 3.27 -28.36 -22.59
N LEU A 545 2.95 -27.27 -23.29
CA LEU A 545 1.65 -27.02 -23.87
C LEU A 545 1.82 -26.34 -25.22
N TRP A 546 1.08 -26.82 -26.20
CA TRP A 546 0.91 -26.16 -27.49
C TRP A 546 -0.46 -25.52 -27.52
N VAL A 547 -0.50 -24.22 -27.80
CA VAL A 547 -1.71 -23.41 -27.84
C VAL A 547 -1.80 -22.75 -29.20
N SER A 548 -2.93 -22.90 -29.90
CA SER A 548 -3.20 -22.13 -31.12
C SER A 548 -3.20 -20.63 -30.80
N THR A 549 -2.55 -19.82 -31.63
CA THR A 549 -2.57 -18.36 -31.44
C THR A 549 -3.96 -17.77 -31.63
N ASN A 550 -4.85 -18.47 -32.36
CA ASN A 550 -6.27 -18.19 -32.36
C ASN A 550 -6.95 -18.90 -31.18
N ILE A 551 -7.18 -18.15 -30.10
CA ILE A 551 -7.81 -18.67 -28.87
C ILE A 551 -9.30 -19.00 -29.03
N ARG A 552 -9.95 -18.49 -30.09
CA ARG A 552 -11.38 -18.77 -30.35
C ARG A 552 -11.62 -20.22 -30.77
N ARG A 553 -10.55 -20.98 -31.04
CA ARG A 553 -10.62 -22.43 -31.25
C ARG A 553 -10.89 -23.23 -29.97
N TYR A 554 -10.76 -22.61 -28.80
CA TYR A 554 -10.99 -23.25 -27.50
C TYR A 554 -12.33 -22.84 -26.90
N LYS A 555 -12.79 -23.57 -25.89
CA LYS A 555 -13.92 -23.11 -25.06
C LYS A 555 -13.51 -21.86 -24.28
N THR A 556 -14.08 -20.71 -24.62
CA THR A 556 -13.70 -19.42 -24.02
C THR A 556 -14.84 -18.80 -23.20
N LYS A 557 -14.48 -17.88 -22.31
CA LYS A 557 -15.40 -17.00 -21.59
C LYS A 557 -14.88 -15.56 -21.67
N GLN A 558 -15.79 -14.61 -21.87
CA GLN A 558 -15.44 -13.20 -21.76
C GLN A 558 -15.35 -12.79 -20.29
N MET A 559 -14.28 -12.08 -19.92
CA MET A 559 -14.01 -11.59 -18.58
C MET A 559 -13.49 -10.16 -18.69
N GLY A 560 -14.40 -9.18 -18.58
CA GLY A 560 -14.10 -7.78 -18.90
C GLY A 560 -13.66 -7.61 -20.36
N ASP A 561 -12.48 -7.03 -20.57
CA ASP A 561 -11.88 -6.79 -21.89
C ASP A 561 -11.17 -8.01 -22.49
N PHE A 562 -11.24 -9.17 -21.83
CA PHE A 562 -10.47 -10.36 -22.18
C PHE A 562 -11.36 -11.54 -22.61
N ILE A 563 -10.85 -12.35 -23.53
CA ILE A 563 -11.40 -13.66 -23.90
C ILE A 563 -10.48 -14.72 -23.29
N ALA A 564 -10.93 -15.36 -22.22
CA ALA A 564 -10.14 -16.31 -21.44
C ALA A 564 -10.48 -17.76 -21.81
N ILE A 565 -9.45 -18.61 -21.96
CA ILE A 565 -9.67 -20.04 -22.23
C ILE A 565 -10.15 -20.73 -20.94
N SER A 566 -11.30 -21.39 -21.01
CA SER A 566 -11.97 -22.04 -19.88
C SER A 566 -11.76 -23.56 -19.80
N GLU A 567 -10.97 -24.12 -20.72
CA GLU A 567 -10.67 -25.54 -20.73
C GLU A 567 -9.81 -25.95 -19.54
N ARG A 568 -10.21 -27.04 -18.86
CA ARG A 568 -9.57 -27.54 -17.63
C ARG A 568 -8.08 -27.78 -17.80
N LYS A 569 -7.63 -28.26 -18.98
CA LYS A 569 -6.21 -28.50 -19.28
C LYS A 569 -5.39 -27.21 -19.24
N MET A 570 -5.91 -26.14 -19.84
CA MET A 570 -5.23 -24.83 -19.89
C MET A 570 -5.19 -24.19 -18.51
N VAL A 571 -6.34 -24.15 -17.82
CA VAL A 571 -6.46 -23.62 -16.46
C VAL A 571 -5.51 -24.37 -15.52
N LYS A 572 -5.50 -25.71 -15.56
CA LYS A 572 -4.63 -26.53 -14.73
C LYS A 572 -3.15 -26.24 -15.00
N PHE A 573 -2.73 -26.21 -16.26
CA PHE A 573 -1.34 -25.94 -16.61
C PHE A 573 -0.85 -24.62 -16.02
N PHE A 574 -1.54 -23.51 -16.30
CA PHE A 574 -1.08 -22.20 -15.81
C PHE A 574 -1.22 -22.06 -14.29
N SER A 575 -2.28 -22.62 -13.71
CA SER A 575 -2.49 -22.57 -12.25
C SER A 575 -1.44 -23.35 -11.47
N ASP A 576 -1.01 -24.52 -11.96
CA ASP A 576 0.05 -25.31 -11.34
C ASP A 576 1.39 -24.54 -11.37
N VAL A 577 1.69 -23.84 -12.48
CA VAL A 577 2.92 -23.02 -12.56
C VAL A 577 2.82 -21.82 -11.61
N MET A 578 1.71 -21.07 -11.64
CA MET A 578 1.56 -19.82 -10.89
C MET A 578 1.22 -20.01 -9.40
N SER A 579 0.74 -21.18 -8.98
CA SER A 579 0.14 -21.41 -7.66
C SER A 579 -1.06 -20.49 -7.36
N ILE A 580 -1.74 -20.03 -8.41
CA ILE A 580 -2.94 -19.18 -8.37
C ILE A 580 -3.86 -19.63 -9.51
N GLY A 581 -5.18 -19.68 -9.28
CA GLY A 581 -6.15 -19.98 -10.32
C GLY A 581 -6.07 -18.99 -11.47
N CYS A 582 -5.52 -19.40 -12.61
CA CYS A 582 -5.31 -18.53 -13.75
C CYS A 582 -5.38 -19.27 -15.08
N THR A 583 -5.57 -18.54 -16.18
CA THR A 583 -5.61 -19.09 -17.53
C THR A 583 -5.05 -18.13 -18.57
N LEU A 584 -4.79 -18.63 -19.77
CA LEU A 584 -4.41 -17.81 -20.91
C LEU A 584 -5.63 -17.07 -21.46
N ALA A 585 -5.47 -15.78 -21.71
CA ALA A 585 -6.49 -14.94 -22.32
C ALA A 585 -5.90 -14.08 -23.44
N GLY A 586 -6.73 -13.79 -24.42
CA GLY A 586 -6.51 -12.76 -25.43
C GLY A 586 -7.44 -11.58 -25.21
N PHE A 587 -7.39 -10.60 -26.10
CA PHE A 587 -8.19 -9.37 -25.99
C PHE A 587 -9.47 -9.46 -26.83
N VAL A 588 -10.55 -8.84 -26.35
CA VAL A 588 -11.82 -8.73 -27.10
C VAL A 588 -11.66 -7.80 -28.30
N THR A 589 -10.95 -6.69 -28.13
CA THR A 589 -10.63 -5.73 -29.19
C THR A 589 -9.15 -5.80 -29.55
N GLU A 590 -8.78 -5.41 -30.78
CA GLU A 590 -7.36 -5.31 -31.19
C GLU A 590 -6.58 -4.22 -30.43
N LYS A 591 -7.21 -3.52 -29.48
CA LYS A 591 -6.57 -2.56 -28.58
C LYS A 591 -5.73 -3.32 -27.55
N GLN A 592 -4.63 -3.91 -28.00
CA GLN A 592 -3.62 -4.48 -27.13
C GLN A 592 -3.10 -3.39 -26.19
N MET A 593 -2.88 -3.73 -24.91
CA MET A 593 -2.24 -2.82 -23.97
C MET A 593 -0.78 -2.58 -24.37
N GLN A 594 -0.52 -1.59 -25.23
CA GLN A 594 0.79 -0.97 -25.32
C GLN A 594 1.08 -0.30 -23.98
N ASN A 595 2.20 -0.66 -23.34
CA ASN A 595 2.58 -0.06 -22.07
C ASN A 595 3.03 1.41 -22.21
N LYS A 596 3.31 1.87 -23.44
CA LYS A 596 3.57 3.26 -23.87
C LYS A 596 3.85 3.34 -25.39
N THR A 597 4.54 2.35 -25.95
CA THR A 597 4.97 2.27 -27.37
C THR A 597 5.06 0.82 -27.86
N ALA A 598 5.31 0.62 -29.15
CA ALA A 598 5.50 -0.69 -29.78
C ALA A 598 6.72 -1.44 -29.23
N PHE A 599 7.88 -0.77 -29.18
CA PHE A 599 9.17 -1.40 -28.88
C PHE A 599 9.91 -0.70 -27.74
N LEU A 600 10.69 -1.50 -27.02
CA LEU A 600 11.78 -1.03 -26.20
C LEU A 600 13.10 -1.34 -26.90
N LEU A 601 13.88 -0.31 -27.20
CA LEU A 601 15.23 -0.41 -27.74
C LEU A 601 16.26 -0.13 -26.65
N VAL A 602 17.30 -0.94 -26.64
CA VAL A 602 18.42 -0.81 -25.71
C VAL A 602 19.73 -1.03 -26.47
N ASN A 603 20.75 -0.26 -26.13
CA ASN A 603 22.10 -0.44 -26.66
C ASN A 603 22.90 -1.43 -25.79
N GLU A 604 23.54 -2.40 -26.43
CA GLU A 604 24.38 -3.41 -25.79
C GLU A 604 25.55 -2.80 -25.03
N ARG A 605 26.19 -1.74 -25.55
CA ARG A 605 27.26 -1.03 -24.83
C ARG A 605 26.76 -0.38 -23.56
N SER A 606 25.56 0.21 -23.59
CA SER A 606 24.89 0.72 -22.37
C SER A 606 24.66 -0.38 -21.35
N MET A 607 24.25 -1.57 -21.79
CA MET A 607 23.98 -2.71 -20.89
C MET A 607 25.27 -3.18 -20.21
N ARG A 608 26.36 -3.34 -20.97
CA ARG A 608 27.67 -3.77 -20.45
C ARG A 608 28.30 -2.76 -19.50
N GLN A 609 27.98 -1.47 -19.64
CA GLN A 609 28.42 -0.44 -18.70
C GLN A 609 27.73 -0.56 -17.33
N VAL A 610 26.45 -0.94 -17.32
CA VAL A 610 25.68 -1.11 -16.07
C VAL A 610 26.00 -2.42 -15.37
N SER A 611 26.15 -3.51 -16.13
CA SER A 611 26.49 -4.82 -15.56
C SER A 611 27.29 -5.64 -16.57
N LYS A 612 28.37 -6.25 -16.08
CA LYS A 612 29.18 -7.22 -16.85
C LYS A 612 28.55 -8.62 -16.87
N ASP A 613 27.48 -8.85 -16.11
CA ASP A 613 26.77 -10.12 -16.08
C ASP A 613 25.68 -10.15 -17.16
N ASP A 614 25.98 -10.82 -18.28
CA ASP A 614 25.07 -10.97 -19.42
C ASP A 614 23.73 -11.64 -19.04
N SER A 615 23.68 -12.40 -17.93
CA SER A 615 22.44 -13.01 -17.46
C SER A 615 21.45 -11.96 -16.93
N LEU A 616 21.95 -10.91 -16.27
CA LEU A 616 21.16 -9.81 -15.72
C LEU A 616 20.63 -8.88 -16.81
N ILE A 617 21.34 -8.78 -17.94
CA ILE A 617 20.98 -7.96 -19.09
C ILE A 617 19.62 -8.38 -19.67
N SER A 618 19.30 -9.68 -19.66
CA SER A 618 18.00 -10.19 -20.12
C SER A 618 16.80 -9.61 -19.36
N ARG A 619 17.00 -9.11 -18.12
CA ARG A 619 15.95 -8.51 -17.29
C ARG A 619 15.46 -7.16 -17.80
N PHE A 620 16.22 -6.47 -18.67
CA PHE A 620 15.77 -5.24 -19.30
C PHE A 620 14.60 -5.43 -20.25
N ARG A 621 14.39 -6.67 -20.71
CA ARG A 621 13.26 -7.05 -21.57
C ARG A 621 13.13 -6.17 -22.82
N ALA A 622 14.26 -5.84 -23.45
CA ALA A 622 14.28 -5.12 -24.71
C ALA A 622 13.59 -5.98 -25.79
N ASN A 623 12.90 -5.32 -26.71
CA ASN A 623 12.44 -5.96 -27.94
C ASN A 623 13.56 -5.93 -28.98
N ILE A 624 14.30 -4.81 -29.06
CA ILE A 624 15.39 -4.60 -30.00
C ILE A 624 16.64 -4.27 -29.21
N VAL A 625 17.69 -5.07 -29.40
CA VAL A 625 19.03 -4.75 -28.89
C VAL A 625 19.90 -4.36 -30.07
N VAL A 626 20.52 -3.19 -29.96
CA VAL A 626 21.47 -2.67 -30.95
C VAL A 626 22.86 -2.55 -30.33
N ASP A 627 23.91 -2.55 -31.13
CA ASP A 627 25.25 -2.14 -30.73
C ASP A 627 25.63 -0.90 -31.53
N SER A 628 26.26 0.07 -30.88
CA SER A 628 26.65 1.36 -31.47
C SER A 628 28.08 1.72 -31.04
N ALA A 629 28.65 2.81 -31.53
CA ALA A 629 29.99 3.24 -31.12
C ALA A 629 30.08 3.66 -29.63
N HIS A 630 29.04 4.27 -29.06
CA HIS A 630 29.10 4.86 -27.73
C HIS A 630 27.95 4.37 -26.83
N PRO A 631 28.19 4.10 -25.54
CA PRO A 631 27.11 3.78 -24.61
C PRO A 631 26.17 4.98 -24.44
N TYR A 632 24.90 4.68 -24.20
CA TYR A 632 23.80 5.61 -24.01
C TYR A 632 23.46 6.51 -25.20
N ILE A 633 24.04 6.28 -26.39
CA ILE A 633 23.73 7.10 -27.58
C ILE A 633 22.24 7.09 -27.94
N GLU A 634 21.53 5.99 -27.62
CA GLU A 634 20.09 5.85 -27.84
C GLU A 634 19.25 6.93 -27.14
N ASP A 635 19.77 7.54 -26.07
CA ASP A 635 19.13 8.66 -25.38
C ASP A 635 19.08 9.93 -26.21
N LYS A 636 19.89 10.05 -27.27
CA LYS A 636 19.95 11.23 -28.15
C LYS A 636 19.19 11.01 -29.45
N LEU A 637 19.30 9.82 -30.05
CA LEU A 637 18.66 9.49 -31.32
C LEU A 637 17.15 9.78 -31.31
N SER A 638 16.64 10.50 -32.31
CA SER A 638 15.23 10.83 -32.51
C SER A 638 14.55 9.88 -33.50
N VAL A 639 15.24 9.57 -34.59
CA VAL A 639 14.78 8.70 -35.67
C VAL A 639 15.86 7.65 -35.97
N LEU A 640 15.44 6.41 -36.17
CA LEU A 640 16.31 5.31 -36.56
C LEU A 640 15.75 4.67 -37.83
N THR A 641 16.58 4.59 -38.87
CA THR A 641 16.21 3.98 -40.15
C THR A 641 16.99 2.70 -40.35
N ASP A 642 16.29 1.58 -40.48
CA ASP A 642 16.87 0.32 -40.92
C ASP A 642 17.15 0.41 -42.43
N MET A 643 18.42 0.35 -42.81
CA MET A 643 18.87 0.50 -44.20
C MET A 643 18.59 -0.74 -45.05
N ASP A 644 18.44 -1.90 -44.42
CA ASP A 644 18.16 -3.16 -45.10
C ASP A 644 16.67 -3.32 -45.42
N SER A 645 15.79 -2.89 -44.52
CA SER A 645 14.33 -3.05 -44.64
C SER A 645 13.56 -1.74 -44.94
N GLY A 646 14.24 -0.60 -44.82
CA GLY A 646 13.67 0.74 -44.88
C GLY A 646 12.72 1.08 -43.72
N VAL A 647 12.65 0.26 -42.67
CA VAL A 647 11.80 0.53 -41.50
C VAL A 647 12.27 1.82 -40.82
N VAL A 648 11.32 2.70 -40.51
CA VAL A 648 11.57 3.93 -39.77
C VAL A 648 10.99 3.80 -38.36
N LEU A 649 11.87 3.92 -37.38
CA LEU A 649 11.61 3.81 -35.96
C LEU A 649 11.76 5.19 -35.32
N LYS A 650 10.71 5.66 -34.65
CA LYS A 650 10.68 6.98 -34.02
C LYS A 650 10.69 6.85 -32.51
N LYS A 651 11.65 7.50 -31.86
CA LYS A 651 11.69 7.57 -30.40
C LYS A 651 10.56 8.43 -29.89
N ARG A 652 9.89 7.95 -28.84
CA ARG A 652 8.87 8.70 -28.11
C ARG A 652 9.41 9.28 -26.82
N CYS A 653 10.06 8.46 -26.01
CA CYS A 653 10.57 8.87 -24.72
C CYS A 653 11.62 7.89 -24.19
N LYS A 654 12.37 8.33 -23.17
CA LYS A 654 13.22 7.43 -22.37
C LYS A 654 12.35 6.43 -21.60
N CYS A 655 12.84 5.21 -21.40
CA CYS A 655 12.11 4.18 -20.68
C CYS A 655 12.40 4.27 -19.17
N ASP A 656 11.43 4.73 -18.39
CA ASP A 656 11.45 4.67 -16.93
C ASP A 656 11.33 3.21 -16.47
N ARG A 657 12.35 2.72 -15.77
CA ARG A 657 12.46 1.32 -15.40
C ARG A 657 11.60 1.02 -14.18
N CYS A 658 10.69 0.07 -14.34
CA CYS A 658 9.76 -0.37 -13.30
C CYS A 658 10.36 -1.49 -12.41
N TYR A 659 9.58 -2.02 -11.47
CA TYR A 659 10.03 -3.08 -10.55
C TYR A 659 10.23 -4.43 -11.27
N MET A 660 9.82 -4.57 -12.54
CA MET A 660 9.98 -5.84 -13.26
C MET A 660 11.43 -6.26 -13.44
N ILE A 661 12.38 -5.32 -13.54
CA ILE A 661 13.80 -5.64 -13.72
C ILE A 661 14.44 -6.26 -12.46
N THR A 662 13.73 -6.23 -11.33
CA THR A 662 14.19 -6.88 -10.09
C THR A 662 13.82 -8.35 -10.05
N VAL A 663 13.04 -8.88 -11.01
CA VAL A 663 12.70 -10.30 -11.04
C VAL A 663 13.71 -11.04 -11.90
N SER A 664 14.37 -12.05 -11.31
CA SER A 664 15.29 -12.94 -12.01
C SER A 664 14.56 -13.93 -12.92
N ASP A 665 15.30 -14.54 -13.83
CA ASP A 665 14.84 -15.66 -14.66
C ASP A 665 14.44 -16.91 -13.84
N LYS A 666 14.92 -17.00 -12.60
CA LYS A 666 14.56 -18.02 -11.60
C LYS A 666 13.31 -17.68 -10.79
N GLY A 667 12.69 -16.52 -11.03
CA GLY A 667 11.50 -16.07 -10.28
C GLY A 667 11.81 -15.63 -8.85
N SER A 668 13.06 -15.29 -8.54
CA SER A 668 13.44 -14.61 -7.29
C SER A 668 13.48 -13.09 -7.51
N ARG A 669 13.34 -12.32 -6.42
CA ARG A 669 13.52 -10.86 -6.44
C ARG A 669 14.96 -10.52 -6.05
N ASP A 670 15.58 -9.70 -6.87
CA ASP A 670 16.94 -9.19 -6.71
C ASP A 670 16.96 -7.73 -7.22
N PRO A 671 16.97 -6.75 -6.29
CA PRO A 671 16.91 -5.35 -6.64
C PRO A 671 18.25 -4.75 -7.12
N SER A 672 19.36 -5.51 -7.06
CA SER A 672 20.72 -5.00 -7.30
C SER A 672 20.85 -4.20 -8.60
N LEU A 673 20.32 -4.73 -9.71
CA LEU A 673 20.35 -4.07 -11.03
C LEU A 673 19.66 -2.71 -11.01
N LEU A 674 18.51 -2.59 -10.34
CA LEU A 674 17.80 -1.32 -10.23
C LEU A 674 18.57 -0.32 -9.35
N VAL A 675 19.17 -0.81 -8.27
CA VAL A 675 20.01 0.01 -7.38
C VAL A 675 21.23 0.53 -8.13
N GLU A 676 21.91 -0.30 -8.92
CA GLU A 676 23.07 0.10 -9.71
C GLU A 676 22.70 1.14 -10.76
N LEU A 677 21.65 0.88 -11.54
CA LEU A 677 21.12 1.87 -12.49
C LEU A 677 20.78 3.19 -11.82
N SER A 678 20.24 3.18 -10.60
CA SER A 678 19.86 4.41 -9.90
C SER A 678 21.05 5.31 -9.54
N LYS A 679 22.28 4.77 -9.51
CA LYS A 679 23.49 5.55 -9.23
C LYS A 679 23.91 6.40 -10.43
N GLU A 680 23.71 5.92 -11.65
CA GLU A 680 24.15 6.60 -12.87
C GLU A 680 23.01 7.20 -13.69
N ARG A 681 21.82 6.59 -13.65
CA ARG A 681 20.74 6.80 -14.61
C ARG A 681 19.48 7.44 -14.02
N LYS A 682 19.57 7.97 -12.80
CA LYS A 682 18.43 8.57 -12.11
C LYS A 682 18.32 10.05 -12.47
N GLN A 683 17.17 10.46 -12.98
CA GLN A 683 16.86 11.85 -13.32
C GLN A 683 15.47 12.19 -12.76
N LYS A 684 15.36 13.29 -12.00
CA LYS A 684 14.09 13.73 -11.37
C LYS A 684 13.34 12.60 -10.64
N GLY A 685 14.07 11.73 -9.93
CA GLY A 685 13.50 10.61 -9.17
C GLY A 685 13.09 9.37 -9.96
N LYS A 686 13.26 9.36 -11.29
CA LYS A 686 13.00 8.21 -12.16
C LYS A 686 14.31 7.62 -12.66
N VAL A 687 14.35 6.29 -12.83
CA VAL A 687 15.56 5.58 -13.29
C VAL A 687 15.37 5.20 -14.75
N TYR A 688 16.13 5.83 -15.65
CA TYR A 688 15.92 5.70 -17.09
C TYR A 688 16.96 4.80 -17.76
N PHE A 689 16.51 3.84 -18.54
CA PHE A 689 17.45 3.01 -19.31
C PHE A 689 16.82 2.57 -20.63
N GLY A 690 17.48 2.78 -21.76
CA GLY A 690 16.89 2.54 -23.08
C GLY A 690 15.72 3.47 -23.43
N VAL A 691 15.17 3.28 -24.63
CA VAL A 691 14.16 4.17 -25.22
C VAL A 691 12.95 3.43 -25.76
N ASN A 692 11.79 4.06 -25.59
CA ASN A 692 10.51 3.60 -26.09
C ASN A 692 10.30 4.14 -27.51
N ILE A 693 10.04 3.24 -28.46
CA ILE A 693 10.03 3.50 -29.91
C ILE A 693 8.73 2.99 -30.55
N ASP A 694 8.22 3.74 -31.53
CA ASP A 694 7.14 3.32 -32.43
C ASP A 694 7.62 3.18 -33.88
N VAL A 695 6.90 2.40 -34.67
CA VAL A 695 7.09 2.29 -36.12
C VAL A 695 6.29 3.39 -36.82
N GLU A 696 6.94 4.18 -37.67
CA GLU A 696 6.28 5.26 -38.41
C GLU A 696 5.66 4.77 -39.72
N ASN A 697 6.37 3.89 -40.45
CA ASN A 697 5.93 3.37 -41.75
C ASN A 697 5.43 1.92 -41.66
N VAL A 698 4.18 1.76 -41.21
CA VAL A 698 3.54 0.45 -41.03
C VAL A 698 3.17 -0.15 -42.38
N GLY A 699 3.91 -1.19 -42.81
CA GLY A 699 3.66 -1.98 -44.03
C GLY A 699 4.11 -3.44 -43.86
N TYR A 700 4.23 -4.22 -44.95
CA TYR A 700 4.82 -5.57 -44.93
C TYR A 700 6.36 -5.53 -44.78
N ARG A 701 6.83 -4.87 -43.72
CA ARG A 701 8.25 -4.72 -43.44
C ARG A 701 8.67 -5.70 -42.35
N TYR A 702 9.91 -6.16 -42.49
CA TYR A 702 10.52 -7.16 -41.63
C TYR A 702 11.85 -6.65 -41.13
N MET A 703 12.23 -7.05 -39.93
CA MET A 703 13.58 -6.82 -39.38
C MET A 703 14.19 -8.18 -39.05
N ARG A 704 15.51 -8.27 -39.19
CA ARG A 704 16.32 -9.44 -38.85
C ARG A 704 17.50 -9.02 -37.97
N VAL A 705 18.05 -9.98 -37.24
CA VAL A 705 19.33 -9.79 -36.56
C VAL A 705 20.42 -9.55 -37.61
N GLY A 706 21.27 -8.55 -37.37
CA GLY A 706 22.33 -8.12 -38.27
C GLY A 706 21.98 -6.93 -39.17
N ASP A 707 20.72 -6.49 -39.22
CA ASP A 707 20.33 -5.29 -39.98
C ASP A 707 21.10 -4.05 -39.50
N ARG A 708 21.48 -3.19 -40.45
CA ARG A 708 22.17 -1.92 -40.19
C ARG A 708 21.15 -0.82 -39.99
N ILE A 709 21.22 -0.18 -38.83
CA ILE A 709 20.36 0.93 -38.46
C ILE A 709 21.18 2.21 -38.45
N VAL A 710 20.65 3.26 -39.07
CA VAL A 710 21.23 4.59 -39.02
C VAL A 710 20.36 5.48 -38.14
N GLY A 711 20.95 5.98 -37.06
CA GLY A 711 20.32 6.87 -36.10
C GLY A 711 20.65 8.34 -36.36
N GLU A 712 19.64 9.20 -36.29
CA GLU A 712 19.75 10.65 -36.41
C GLU A 712 19.33 11.29 -35.07
N GLU A 713 20.00 12.37 -34.64
CA GLU A 713 19.72 13.07 -33.37
C GLU A 713 18.42 13.89 -33.39
#